data_AF-A0A929VMC1-F1
#
_entry.id   AF-A0A929VMC1-F1
#
_cell.length_a   1.000
_cell.length_b   1.000
_cell.length_c   1.000
_cell.angle_alpha   90.00
_cell.angle_beta   90.00
_cell.angle_gamma   90.00
#
_symmetry.space_group_name_H-M   'P 1'
#
loop_
_entity.id
_entity.type
_entity.pdbx_description
1 polymer ?
#
loop_
_entity_poly.entity_id
_entity_poly.type
_entity_poly.pdbx_seq_one_letter_code
_entity_poly.pdbx_strand_id
1 'polypeptide(L)'
;MYPNNSPYPPQNQPDNQPSQGGYPPQPPVYSESGFSGGDNSRQFSTPQVNYTQPYYPPQQSGYTPQNQSAPYPYQQSAPGFQSNYSPLPPASTSLSSGSRVPVPPPRAKRYDKLPLPIRIVDWFKKNWWAPVIGIFILVIAGDIVYQMAYPVDALPPGVSIDGIKAGQSSRAEIIEKLNSEYSKVPVEIYFGSSTSAYKVSPAKEVGIIIDNNDRLKNAGYPLWLRLIPTSLWWAANLSKIDGPIYKYDKSTLDKYTLKELGADCKIQPKNASLKLEDNQFVVVKAVSGGTCNATNFAAEVQKARIGNNGKITVRSDIEEVTADISDDKAKALADKLNNILSREFTIKAGDNVTKVPGNTIKGWLVFKAIVPKEGEKGDSSLKAEVEKDRLNRYLQSNVASRVEKKPGVTTITTKDFTLISQVNGASGVLIDIDATIASVDKILAGEGSEIIVSTKNVGPEVRYNRSYSPNDTGLKALIEHFSNDNPGQIGIVFREDRKGSIPISVNDKLQLPSLGFEGLYLAYLALAGIEDKSLQPTDKVSGNSSISDCIAEAITEQNKDCINGLLSKIGYDAANAKLKSIGLTDTVLTGEGSKTTARDMSLFIQKLTSNQLGLKQRAGSIESAMRNNKYRDGMIRVGGGAYSAVGVSDSGYVEQIILNNKTRFTVAYISDNKDPKQAQKLISAINKLITEKNNKR
;
A
#
# COMPACT_ATOMS: atom_id res chain seq x y z
N MET A 1 34.64 -5.48 19.56
CA MET A 1 36.08 -5.84 19.61
C MET A 1 36.23 -6.98 20.60
N TYR A 2 36.77 -8.13 20.18
CA TYR A 2 37.14 -9.22 21.10
C TYR A 2 38.67 -9.32 21.17
N PRO A 3 39.27 -9.38 22.37
CA PRO A 3 40.71 -9.52 22.51
C PRO A 3 41.14 -10.98 22.25
N ASN A 4 42.27 -11.12 21.54
CA ASN A 4 42.83 -12.42 21.19
C ASN A 4 43.89 -12.81 22.24
N ASN A 5 43.74 -13.97 22.89
CA ASN A 5 44.72 -14.51 23.84
C ASN A 5 45.16 -15.91 23.41
N SER A 6 46.46 -16.11 23.26
CA SER A 6 47.11 -17.42 23.16
C SER A 6 48.44 -17.34 23.92
N PRO A 7 48.81 -18.32 24.77
CA PRO A 7 49.86 -18.10 25.76
C PRO A 7 51.18 -18.88 25.53
N TYR A 8 52.25 -18.27 26.06
CA TYR A 8 53.59 -18.79 26.44
C TYR A 8 54.83 -18.58 25.52
N PRO A 9 56.02 -18.25 26.10
CA PRO A 9 57.27 -17.83 25.43
C PRO A 9 58.37 -18.95 25.52
N PRO A 10 59.72 -18.75 25.37
CA PRO A 10 60.57 -17.54 25.17
C PRO A 10 61.65 -17.71 24.03
N GLN A 11 62.82 -17.05 23.91
CA GLN A 11 63.63 -16.11 24.73
C GLN A 11 64.69 -15.32 23.90
N ASN A 12 65.37 -14.36 24.55
CA ASN A 12 66.73 -13.79 24.29
C ASN A 12 66.93 -12.59 23.33
N GLN A 13 67.76 -11.66 23.83
CA GLN A 13 68.23 -10.33 23.38
C GLN A 13 69.60 -10.46 22.63
N PRO A 14 70.30 -9.41 22.10
CA PRO A 14 70.55 -8.10 22.75
C PRO A 14 70.55 -6.83 21.87
N ASP A 15 70.86 -5.72 22.55
CA ASP A 15 70.64 -4.30 22.26
C ASP A 15 71.53 -3.65 21.18
N ASN A 16 71.08 -2.46 20.71
CA ASN A 16 71.95 -1.26 20.63
C ASN A 16 71.13 0.05 20.58
N GLN A 17 71.67 1.10 21.20
CA GLN A 17 71.13 2.48 21.35
C GLN A 17 71.79 3.45 20.31
N PRO A 18 71.53 4.80 20.22
CA PRO A 18 71.04 5.73 21.26
C PRO A 18 70.04 6.88 20.89
N SER A 19 69.36 7.39 21.94
CA SER A 19 68.99 8.79 22.29
C SER A 19 68.65 9.85 21.22
N GLN A 20 67.37 10.31 21.21
CA GLN A 20 66.86 11.70 21.41
C GLN A 20 65.35 11.63 21.81
N GLY A 21 64.66 12.66 22.35
CA GLY A 21 65.07 13.95 22.92
C GLY A 21 64.07 15.12 22.72
N GLY A 22 63.06 15.33 23.58
CA GLY A 22 62.19 16.53 23.53
C GLY A 22 60.85 16.49 24.30
N TYR A 23 60.48 17.59 24.96
CA TYR A 23 59.18 17.82 25.63
C TYR A 23 58.21 18.62 24.73
N PRO A 24 56.88 18.41 24.79
CA PRO A 24 55.88 19.26 24.12
C PRO A 24 55.37 20.43 25.01
N PRO A 25 55.06 21.61 24.45
CA PRO A 25 54.59 22.79 25.19
C PRO A 25 53.05 22.86 25.38
N GLN A 26 52.61 23.67 26.35
CA GLN A 26 51.20 24.00 26.62
C GLN A 26 50.65 25.10 25.68
N PRO A 27 49.34 25.11 25.38
CA PRO A 27 48.67 26.25 24.74
C PRO A 27 48.24 27.34 25.74
N PRO A 28 48.12 28.62 25.32
CA PRO A 28 47.94 29.77 26.22
C PRO A 28 46.48 30.09 26.60
N VAL A 29 46.35 30.96 27.61
CA VAL A 29 45.11 31.56 28.16
C VAL A 29 45.09 33.08 27.84
N TYR A 30 43.97 33.75 28.15
CA TYR A 30 43.63 35.19 28.00
C TYR A 30 42.94 35.58 26.68
N SER A 31 41.97 36.52 26.62
CA SER A 31 40.98 37.07 27.59
C SER A 31 40.14 38.16 26.90
N GLU A 32 38.88 38.38 27.29
CA GLU A 32 38.06 39.64 27.21
C GLU A 32 36.58 39.21 27.46
N SER A 33 35.82 39.65 28.48
CA SER A 33 35.34 40.97 28.93
C SER A 33 34.07 41.50 28.22
N GLY A 34 32.96 41.61 28.99
CA GLY A 34 32.11 42.82 28.97
C GLY A 34 30.86 42.90 28.06
N PHE A 35 29.71 42.52 28.60
CA PHE A 35 28.38 43.16 28.46
C PHE A 35 28.05 44.09 27.27
N SER A 36 27.01 43.77 26.51
CA SER A 36 25.68 44.43 26.61
C SER A 36 24.65 43.76 25.67
N GLY A 37 23.35 43.91 25.97
CA GLY A 37 22.27 43.18 25.29
C GLY A 37 21.51 44.00 24.23
N GLY A 38 20.77 43.29 23.37
CA GLY A 38 19.83 43.86 22.41
C GLY A 38 19.15 42.75 21.60
N ASP A 39 17.83 42.82 21.46
CA ASP A 39 17.02 41.81 20.78
C ASP A 39 17.41 41.57 19.32
N ASN A 40 17.21 40.33 18.84
CA ASN A 40 16.49 40.11 17.59
C ASN A 40 16.03 38.65 17.43
N SER A 41 14.73 38.47 17.18
CA SER A 41 14.10 37.19 16.88
C SER A 41 14.49 36.68 15.49
N ARG A 42 15.01 35.45 15.38
CA ARG A 42 15.03 34.69 14.12
C ARG A 42 14.62 33.24 14.33
N GLN A 43 13.62 32.82 13.56
CA GLN A 43 13.15 31.45 13.49
C GLN A 43 14.21 30.56 12.83
N PHE A 44 14.59 29.47 13.47
CA PHE A 44 15.37 28.41 12.82
C PHE A 44 14.42 27.40 12.17
N SER A 45 14.33 27.44 10.84
CA SER A 45 13.66 26.39 10.07
C SER A 45 14.61 25.19 9.91
N THR A 46 14.19 24.02 10.38
CA THR A 46 14.94 22.77 10.21
C THR A 46 14.65 22.13 8.84
N PRO A 47 15.65 21.57 8.12
CA PRO A 47 15.40 20.90 6.85
C PRO A 47 14.69 19.55 7.05
N GLN A 48 13.53 19.34 6.42
CA GLN A 48 12.91 18.02 6.36
C GLN A 48 13.64 17.12 5.35
N VAL A 49 14.04 15.93 5.80
CA VAL A 49 14.64 14.89 4.97
C VAL A 49 13.52 13.99 4.44
N ASN A 50 13.13 14.18 3.17
CA ASN A 50 12.11 13.35 2.53
C ASN A 50 12.68 12.03 2.00
N TYR A 51 12.24 10.91 2.58
CA TYR A 51 12.51 9.58 2.07
C TYR A 51 11.62 9.27 0.86
N THR A 52 12.22 9.05 -0.31
CA THR A 52 11.51 8.57 -1.50
C THR A 52 11.54 7.04 -1.56
N GLN A 53 10.39 6.40 -1.33
CA GLN A 53 10.19 4.96 -1.54
C GLN A 53 10.07 4.66 -3.06
N PRO A 54 10.83 3.71 -3.62
CA PRO A 54 10.68 3.30 -5.02
C PRO A 54 9.42 2.44 -5.21
N TYR A 55 8.55 2.88 -6.13
CA TYR A 55 7.31 2.19 -6.48
C TYR A 55 7.59 0.92 -7.32
N TYR A 56 7.19 -0.24 -6.81
CA TYR A 56 7.18 -1.50 -7.55
C TYR A 56 5.83 -1.71 -8.26
N PRO A 57 5.81 -2.07 -9.56
CA PRO A 57 4.57 -2.41 -10.24
C PRO A 57 4.03 -3.77 -9.75
N PRO A 58 2.70 -3.92 -9.58
CA PRO A 58 2.11 -5.17 -9.11
C PRO A 58 2.22 -6.28 -10.17
N GLN A 59 2.77 -7.43 -9.78
CA GLN A 59 2.79 -8.64 -10.61
C GLN A 59 1.38 -9.24 -10.68
N GLN A 60 0.82 -9.36 -11.88
CA GLN A 60 -0.42 -10.08 -12.11
C GLN A 60 -0.19 -11.58 -11.93
N SER A 61 -0.63 -12.12 -10.78
CA SER A 61 -0.79 -13.55 -10.56
C SER A 61 -2.24 -13.92 -10.91
N GLY A 62 -2.40 -14.76 -11.94
CA GLY A 62 -3.72 -15.14 -12.43
C GLY A 62 -4.35 -16.30 -11.64
N TYR A 63 -5.63 -16.16 -11.32
CA TYR A 63 -6.53 -17.29 -11.07
C TYR A 63 -7.92 -16.95 -11.62
N THR A 64 -8.37 -17.72 -12.62
CA THR A 64 -9.73 -17.63 -13.17
C THR A 64 -10.68 -18.55 -12.40
N PRO A 65 -11.79 -18.04 -11.84
CA PRO A 65 -12.88 -18.90 -11.40
C PRO A 65 -13.70 -19.29 -12.64
N GLN A 66 -13.52 -20.52 -13.14
CA GLN A 66 -14.61 -21.17 -13.86
C GLN A 66 -15.74 -21.41 -12.84
N ASN A 67 -16.96 -21.00 -13.15
CA ASN A 67 -18.12 -21.64 -12.56
C ASN A 67 -19.18 -21.89 -13.62
N GLN A 68 -19.54 -23.16 -13.76
CA GLN A 68 -20.50 -23.66 -14.73
C GLN A 68 -21.90 -23.61 -14.10
N SER A 69 -22.91 -23.31 -14.89
CA SER A 69 -24.31 -23.47 -14.50
C SER A 69 -25.04 -24.28 -15.57
N ALA A 70 -25.03 -25.60 -15.42
CA ALA A 70 -25.91 -26.50 -16.17
C ALA A 70 -27.30 -26.58 -15.49
N PRO A 71 -28.38 -26.97 -16.20
CA PRO A 71 -29.75 -26.84 -15.71
C PRO A 71 -30.34 -28.15 -15.12
N TYR A 72 -31.68 -28.18 -14.95
CA TYR A 72 -32.56 -29.32 -14.54
C TYR A 72 -32.70 -29.56 -13.00
N PRO A 73 -33.69 -30.35 -12.49
CA PRO A 73 -34.98 -30.81 -13.07
C PRO A 73 -36.24 -30.77 -12.12
N TYR A 74 -37.45 -30.86 -12.72
CA TYR A 74 -38.69 -31.61 -12.32
C TYR A 74 -39.38 -31.48 -10.93
N GLN A 75 -40.72 -31.31 -10.97
CA GLN A 75 -41.80 -32.27 -10.54
C GLN A 75 -43.19 -31.70 -10.99
N GLN A 76 -44.05 -32.38 -11.77
CA GLN A 76 -44.96 -33.51 -11.48
C GLN A 76 -46.05 -33.17 -10.41
N SER A 77 -47.35 -33.46 -10.54
CA SER A 77 -48.07 -34.49 -11.33
C SER A 77 -49.52 -34.10 -11.69
N ALA A 78 -50.16 -34.79 -12.64
CA ALA A 78 -51.62 -34.78 -12.87
C ALA A 78 -52.35 -35.86 -12.02
N PRO A 79 -53.68 -35.74 -11.81
CA PRO A 79 -54.68 -36.51 -12.61
C PRO A 79 -55.95 -35.67 -12.91
N GLY A 80 -57.01 -36.10 -13.61
CA GLY A 80 -57.40 -37.37 -14.25
C GLY A 80 -58.80 -37.22 -14.91
N PHE A 81 -59.24 -38.21 -15.70
CA PHE A 81 -60.51 -38.21 -16.47
C PHE A 81 -61.80 -38.14 -15.61
N GLN A 82 -62.87 -37.52 -16.15
CA GLN A 82 -64.21 -38.16 -16.24
C GLN A 82 -65.21 -37.45 -17.17
N SER A 83 -66.27 -38.16 -17.56
CA SER A 83 -67.25 -37.80 -18.59
C SER A 83 -68.70 -38.03 -18.13
N ASN A 84 -69.65 -37.34 -18.79
CA ASN A 84 -71.12 -37.50 -18.74
C ASN A 84 -71.85 -37.08 -17.44
N TYR A 85 -72.80 -36.15 -17.54
CA TYR A 85 -74.25 -36.41 -17.66
C TYR A 85 -75.05 -35.10 -17.59
N SER A 86 -76.14 -34.99 -18.35
CA SER A 86 -77.19 -33.96 -18.14
C SER A 86 -78.10 -34.36 -16.98
N PRO A 87 -78.83 -33.41 -16.34
CA PRO A 87 -80.22 -33.19 -16.78
C PRO A 87 -80.76 -31.74 -16.70
N LEU A 88 -81.88 -31.53 -17.40
CA LEU A 88 -82.83 -30.40 -17.30
C LEU A 88 -83.91 -30.70 -16.22
N PRO A 89 -85.02 -29.93 -16.12
CA PRO A 89 -85.25 -28.55 -15.67
C PRO A 89 -86.15 -28.54 -14.39
N PRO A 90 -86.86 -27.46 -13.97
CA PRO A 90 -88.11 -26.95 -14.59
C PRO A 90 -88.13 -25.40 -14.74
N ALA A 91 -88.91 -24.72 -15.59
CA ALA A 91 -90.27 -24.88 -16.15
C ALA A 91 -91.43 -24.28 -15.31
N SER A 92 -91.99 -23.16 -15.78
CA SER A 92 -93.42 -22.80 -15.72
C SER A 92 -93.69 -21.77 -16.84
N THR A 93 -94.37 -22.10 -17.95
CA THR A 93 -95.83 -22.25 -18.17
C THR A 93 -96.60 -20.94 -17.97
N SER A 94 -97.45 -20.49 -18.91
CA SER A 94 -98.65 -21.20 -19.39
C SER A 94 -99.17 -20.61 -20.73
N LEU A 95 -99.61 -21.45 -21.68
CA LEU A 95 -101.00 -21.63 -22.19
C LEU A 95 -101.63 -20.39 -22.89
N SER A 96 -102.42 -20.50 -23.98
CA SER A 96 -103.21 -21.64 -24.49
C SER A 96 -103.36 -21.65 -26.03
N SER A 97 -104.04 -22.68 -26.55
CA SER A 97 -104.29 -22.96 -27.98
C SER A 97 -105.75 -22.67 -28.39
N GLY A 98 -106.02 -22.39 -29.69
CA GLY A 98 -107.41 -22.37 -30.19
C GLY A 98 -107.69 -21.88 -31.63
N SER A 99 -107.72 -22.83 -32.58
CA SER A 99 -108.70 -22.94 -33.71
C SER A 99 -108.99 -21.82 -34.75
N ARG A 100 -108.76 -22.19 -36.03
CA ARG A 100 -109.57 -21.95 -37.27
C ARG A 100 -109.71 -20.53 -37.92
N VAL A 101 -109.03 -20.35 -39.07
CA VAL A 101 -109.51 -19.95 -40.46
C VAL A 101 -110.51 -18.75 -40.61
N PRO A 102 -110.41 -17.80 -41.60
CA PRO A 102 -109.70 -17.84 -42.91
C PRO A 102 -108.81 -16.61 -43.33
N VAL A 103 -108.22 -16.78 -44.52
CA VAL A 103 -107.31 -15.97 -45.39
C VAL A 103 -107.73 -14.50 -45.69
N PRO A 104 -106.77 -13.62 -46.04
CA PRO A 104 -106.65 -13.12 -47.44
C PRO A 104 -105.19 -13.13 -48.01
N PRO A 105 -104.97 -12.92 -49.34
CA PRO A 105 -103.90 -13.60 -50.12
C PRO A 105 -102.49 -12.95 -50.11
N PRO A 106 -101.45 -13.66 -50.60
CA PRO A 106 -100.04 -13.29 -50.40
C PRO A 106 -99.50 -12.28 -51.42
N ARG A 107 -98.50 -11.49 -51.02
CA ARG A 107 -97.62 -10.76 -51.95
C ARG A 107 -96.32 -11.53 -52.20
N ALA A 108 -96.10 -11.90 -53.47
CA ALA A 108 -94.88 -12.53 -53.92
C ALA A 108 -93.64 -11.62 -53.73
N LYS A 109 -92.52 -12.20 -53.27
CA LYS A 109 -91.18 -11.61 -53.40
C LYS A 109 -90.32 -12.55 -54.23
N ARG A 110 -89.73 -12.02 -55.31
CA ARG A 110 -88.86 -12.75 -56.23
C ARG A 110 -87.53 -13.13 -55.57
N TYR A 111 -86.97 -14.27 -55.96
CA TYR A 111 -85.63 -14.73 -55.59
C TYR A 111 -84.62 -14.24 -56.64
N ASP A 112 -83.88 -13.17 -56.33
CA ASP A 112 -82.90 -12.55 -57.25
C ASP A 112 -81.47 -12.48 -56.66
N LYS A 113 -81.08 -13.38 -55.75
CA LYS A 113 -79.75 -13.35 -55.10
C LYS A 113 -79.12 -14.74 -55.01
N LEU A 114 -77.98 -14.91 -55.69
CA LEU A 114 -77.15 -16.11 -55.65
C LEU A 114 -76.69 -16.48 -54.22
N PRO A 115 -76.31 -17.75 -53.96
CA PRO A 115 -75.82 -18.20 -52.66
C PRO A 115 -74.68 -17.35 -52.08
N LEU A 116 -74.72 -17.15 -50.77
CA LEU A 116 -73.76 -16.36 -49.99
C LEU A 116 -72.27 -16.64 -50.30
N PRO A 117 -71.81 -17.90 -50.43
CA PRO A 117 -70.40 -18.20 -50.73
C PRO A 117 -69.92 -17.63 -52.06
N ILE A 118 -70.76 -17.71 -53.11
CA ILE A 118 -70.42 -17.21 -54.45
C ILE A 118 -70.37 -15.68 -54.43
N ARG A 119 -71.30 -15.03 -53.73
CA ARG A 119 -71.33 -13.57 -53.60
C ARG A 119 -70.15 -13.01 -52.79
N ILE A 120 -69.61 -13.78 -51.84
CA ILE A 120 -68.36 -13.44 -51.14
C ILE A 120 -67.16 -13.54 -52.08
N VAL A 121 -67.05 -14.60 -52.89
CA VAL A 121 -65.94 -14.78 -53.85
C VAL A 121 -65.97 -13.71 -54.97
N ASP A 122 -67.12 -13.42 -55.56
CA ASP A 122 -67.23 -12.36 -56.57
C ASP A 122 -67.02 -10.96 -55.98
N TRP A 123 -67.44 -10.73 -54.73
CA TRP A 123 -67.11 -9.48 -54.03
C TRP A 123 -65.61 -9.37 -53.77
N PHE A 124 -64.92 -10.42 -53.33
CA PHE A 124 -63.45 -10.40 -53.19
C PHE A 124 -62.72 -10.25 -54.53
N LYS A 125 -63.24 -10.77 -55.65
CA LYS A 125 -62.68 -10.50 -56.98
C LYS A 125 -62.85 -9.04 -57.41
N LYS A 126 -64.04 -8.45 -57.16
CA LYS A 126 -64.38 -7.08 -57.58
C LYS A 126 -63.83 -6.00 -56.64
N ASN A 127 -63.64 -6.34 -55.37
CA ASN A 127 -63.18 -5.48 -54.29
C ASN A 127 -61.94 -6.08 -53.59
N TRP A 128 -61.02 -6.67 -54.37
CA TRP A 128 -59.78 -7.29 -53.86
C TRP A 128 -58.91 -6.35 -53.01
N TRP A 129 -59.05 -5.04 -53.24
CA TRP A 129 -58.43 -3.98 -52.46
C TRP A 129 -58.98 -3.84 -51.03
N ALA A 130 -60.22 -4.26 -50.76
CA ALA A 130 -60.86 -4.11 -49.45
C ALA A 130 -60.17 -4.91 -48.31
N PRO A 131 -59.85 -6.22 -48.46
CA PRO A 131 -59.05 -6.93 -47.46
C PRO A 131 -57.63 -6.38 -47.37
N VAL A 132 -57.04 -5.90 -48.47
CA VAL A 132 -55.70 -5.29 -48.46
C VAL A 132 -55.69 -4.01 -47.63
N ILE A 133 -56.68 -3.12 -47.79
CA ILE A 133 -56.87 -1.93 -46.95
C ILE A 133 -57.15 -2.33 -45.49
N GLY A 134 -57.98 -3.35 -45.25
CA GLY A 134 -58.24 -3.85 -43.89
C GLY A 134 -56.98 -4.34 -43.17
N ILE A 135 -56.15 -5.12 -43.86
CA ILE A 135 -54.84 -5.57 -43.37
C ILE A 135 -53.90 -4.38 -43.15
N PHE A 136 -53.86 -3.43 -44.09
CA PHE A 136 -53.02 -2.23 -43.99
C PHE A 136 -53.38 -1.36 -42.77
N ILE A 137 -54.69 -1.17 -42.51
CA ILE A 137 -55.19 -0.47 -41.30
C ILE A 137 -54.81 -1.24 -40.03
N LEU A 138 -54.92 -2.58 -40.02
CA LEU A 138 -54.51 -3.40 -38.87
C LEU A 138 -53.00 -3.36 -38.62
N VAL A 139 -52.17 -3.34 -39.66
CA VAL A 139 -50.71 -3.18 -39.56
C VAL A 139 -50.36 -1.80 -39.01
N ILE A 140 -50.99 -0.73 -39.51
CA ILE A 140 -50.81 0.63 -38.99
C ILE A 140 -51.25 0.74 -37.53
N ALA A 141 -52.41 0.18 -37.17
CA ALA A 141 -52.88 0.18 -35.78
C ALA A 141 -51.96 -0.62 -34.86
N GLY A 142 -51.46 -1.78 -35.30
CA GLY A 142 -50.50 -2.60 -34.58
C GLY A 142 -49.15 -1.89 -34.38
N ASP A 143 -48.64 -1.21 -35.41
CA ASP A 143 -47.42 -0.40 -35.33
C ASP A 143 -47.60 0.79 -34.37
N ILE A 144 -48.71 1.53 -34.42
CA ILE A 144 -49.00 2.60 -33.46
C ILE A 144 -49.09 2.05 -32.02
N VAL A 145 -49.75 0.90 -31.80
CA VAL A 145 -49.80 0.25 -30.48
C VAL A 145 -48.41 -0.14 -29.99
N TYR A 146 -47.56 -0.69 -30.87
CA TYR A 146 -46.16 -1.02 -30.55
C TYR A 146 -45.33 0.22 -30.21
N GLN A 147 -45.46 1.30 -30.99
CA GLN A 147 -44.79 2.58 -30.74
C GLN A 147 -45.27 3.26 -29.45
N MET A 148 -46.56 3.10 -29.10
CA MET A 148 -47.11 3.58 -27.82
C MET A 148 -46.60 2.77 -26.63
N ALA A 149 -46.39 1.46 -26.78
CA ALA A 149 -45.82 0.58 -25.77
C ALA A 149 -44.30 0.77 -25.54
N TYR A 150 -43.60 1.47 -26.45
CA TYR A 150 -42.18 1.80 -26.26
C TYR A 150 -41.96 2.63 -24.99
N PRO A 151 -40.92 2.39 -24.16
CA PRO A 151 -40.75 3.12 -22.90
C PRO A 151 -40.69 4.64 -23.11
N VAL A 152 -41.31 5.42 -22.20
CA VAL A 152 -41.36 6.89 -22.32
C VAL A 152 -39.99 7.54 -22.11
N ASP A 153 -39.13 6.92 -21.30
CA ASP A 153 -37.79 7.42 -21.00
C ASP A 153 -36.67 6.84 -21.88
N ALA A 154 -36.98 5.91 -22.79
CA ALA A 154 -35.98 5.31 -23.67
C ALA A 154 -35.68 6.19 -24.89
N LEU A 155 -34.42 6.24 -25.29
CA LEU A 155 -34.02 6.87 -26.55
C LEU A 155 -34.44 6.01 -27.76
N PRO A 156 -34.77 6.61 -28.92
CA PRO A 156 -35.08 5.87 -30.14
C PRO A 156 -33.98 4.87 -30.53
N PRO A 157 -34.33 3.74 -31.18
CA PRO A 157 -33.36 2.85 -31.81
C PRO A 157 -32.42 3.60 -32.75
N GLY A 158 -31.15 3.23 -32.78
CA GLY A 158 -30.13 3.85 -33.65
C GLY A 158 -29.45 5.10 -33.10
N VAL A 159 -29.92 5.71 -32.00
CA VAL A 159 -29.22 6.85 -31.40
C VAL A 159 -27.86 6.43 -30.83
N SER A 160 -26.82 7.20 -31.14
CA SER A 160 -25.47 7.10 -30.57
C SER A 160 -24.94 8.47 -30.20
N ILE A 161 -24.25 8.58 -29.06
CA ILE A 161 -23.70 9.81 -28.51
C ILE A 161 -22.19 9.62 -28.37
N ASP A 162 -21.40 10.37 -29.13
CA ASP A 162 -19.92 10.30 -29.12
C ASP A 162 -19.35 8.88 -29.29
N GLY A 163 -19.99 8.08 -30.15
CA GLY A 163 -19.66 6.68 -30.41
C GLY A 163 -20.29 5.66 -29.45
N ILE A 164 -20.86 6.10 -28.33
CA ILE A 164 -21.57 5.23 -27.38
C ILE A 164 -23.00 4.99 -27.89
N LYS A 165 -23.35 3.72 -28.11
CA LYS A 165 -24.73 3.31 -28.43
C LYS A 165 -25.66 3.65 -27.26
N ALA A 166 -26.72 4.40 -27.56
CA ALA A 166 -27.64 5.00 -26.61
C ALA A 166 -29.12 4.61 -26.84
N GLY A 167 -29.48 4.19 -28.05
CA GLY A 167 -30.84 3.75 -28.35
C GLY A 167 -31.29 2.55 -27.51
N GLN A 168 -32.58 2.54 -27.15
CA GLN A 168 -33.25 1.59 -26.23
C GLN A 168 -32.86 1.71 -24.74
N SER A 169 -31.70 2.28 -24.38
CA SER A 169 -31.39 2.64 -22.99
C SER A 169 -32.30 3.77 -22.49
N SER A 170 -32.54 3.81 -21.18
CA SER A 170 -33.21 4.93 -20.52
C SER A 170 -32.32 6.18 -20.49
N ARG A 171 -32.90 7.38 -20.33
CA ARG A 171 -32.11 8.62 -20.23
C ARG A 171 -31.19 8.59 -19.00
N ALA A 172 -31.68 8.11 -17.85
CA ALA A 172 -30.88 8.00 -16.63
C ALA A 172 -29.66 7.08 -16.83
N GLU A 173 -29.86 5.89 -17.40
CA GLU A 173 -28.82 4.90 -17.68
C GLU A 173 -27.74 5.44 -18.63
N ILE A 174 -28.13 6.11 -19.72
CA ILE A 174 -27.14 6.65 -20.66
C ILE A 174 -26.42 7.88 -20.08
N ILE A 175 -27.07 8.71 -19.26
CA ILE A 175 -26.43 9.82 -18.55
C ILE A 175 -25.37 9.28 -17.57
N GLU A 176 -25.71 8.25 -16.78
CA GLU A 176 -24.76 7.61 -15.86
C GLU A 176 -23.56 7.04 -16.63
N LYS A 177 -23.81 6.32 -17.72
CA LYS A 177 -22.78 5.74 -18.58
C LYS A 177 -21.88 6.79 -19.21
N LEU A 178 -22.44 7.86 -19.80
CA LEU A 178 -21.67 8.96 -20.38
C LEU A 178 -20.85 9.68 -19.32
N ASN A 179 -21.45 10.06 -18.18
CA ASN A 179 -20.74 10.71 -17.09
C ASN A 179 -19.60 9.82 -16.55
N SER A 180 -19.80 8.49 -16.47
CA SER A 180 -18.78 7.52 -16.08
C SER A 180 -17.62 7.46 -17.08
N GLU A 181 -17.89 7.36 -18.38
CA GLU A 181 -16.83 7.35 -19.39
C GLU A 181 -16.07 8.69 -19.46
N TYR A 182 -16.79 9.82 -19.45
CA TYR A 182 -16.15 11.13 -19.41
C TYR A 182 -15.30 11.37 -18.15
N SER A 183 -15.70 10.80 -17.00
CA SER A 183 -14.92 10.91 -15.76
C SER A 183 -13.51 10.29 -15.86
N LYS A 184 -13.32 9.36 -16.80
CA LYS A 184 -12.07 8.62 -17.05
C LYS A 184 -11.20 9.24 -18.14
N VAL A 185 -11.69 10.25 -18.87
CA VAL A 185 -10.95 10.88 -19.98
C VAL A 185 -9.59 11.38 -19.47
N PRO A 186 -8.47 11.05 -20.13
CA PRO A 186 -7.15 11.45 -19.68
C PRO A 186 -6.95 12.95 -19.89
N VAL A 187 -6.57 13.64 -18.81
CA VAL A 187 -6.08 15.01 -18.79
C VAL A 187 -4.56 14.96 -18.81
N GLU A 188 -3.95 15.38 -19.91
CA GLU A 188 -2.50 15.53 -20.04
C GLU A 188 -2.10 16.95 -19.61
N ILE A 189 -1.31 17.04 -18.54
CA ILE A 189 -0.88 18.31 -17.94
C ILE A 189 0.54 18.62 -18.39
N TYR A 190 0.72 19.79 -19.00
CA TYR A 190 1.99 20.32 -19.47
C TYR A 190 2.30 21.63 -18.75
N PHE A 191 3.59 21.90 -18.57
CA PHE A 191 4.06 23.16 -18.01
C PHE A 191 5.09 23.81 -18.93
N GLY A 192 4.99 25.13 -19.09
CA GLY A 192 5.84 25.93 -19.98
C GLY A 192 5.89 25.41 -21.41
N SER A 193 7.09 25.37 -21.99
CA SER A 193 7.42 24.89 -23.32
C SER A 193 7.52 23.35 -23.44
N SER A 194 7.39 22.59 -22.35
CA SER A 194 7.64 21.14 -22.33
C SER A 194 6.79 20.38 -23.36
N THR A 195 7.42 19.46 -24.09
CA THR A 195 6.76 18.52 -25.02
C THR A 195 6.32 17.22 -24.34
N SER A 196 6.79 16.97 -23.12
CA SER A 196 6.43 15.82 -22.29
C SER A 196 5.40 16.24 -21.24
N ALA A 197 4.32 15.47 -21.08
CA ALA A 197 3.36 15.69 -20.02
C ALA A 197 4.02 15.47 -18.64
N TYR A 198 3.83 16.42 -17.73
CA TYR A 198 4.31 16.30 -16.34
C TYR A 198 3.59 15.17 -15.60
N LYS A 199 2.27 15.06 -15.83
CA LYS A 199 1.38 14.03 -15.32
C LYS A 199 0.20 13.83 -16.28
N VAL A 200 -0.35 12.62 -16.30
CA VAL A 200 -1.64 12.28 -16.92
C VAL A 200 -2.58 11.79 -15.82
N SER A 201 -3.76 12.40 -15.71
CA SER A 201 -4.74 12.11 -14.64
C SER A 201 -6.16 12.01 -15.22
N PRO A 202 -7.08 11.21 -14.66
CA PRO A 202 -8.49 11.21 -15.07
C PRO A 202 -9.16 12.57 -14.87
N ALA A 203 -10.07 12.95 -15.77
CA ALA A 203 -10.86 14.19 -15.70
C ALA A 203 -11.49 14.44 -14.33
N LYS A 204 -12.05 13.38 -13.71
CA LYS A 204 -12.65 13.43 -12.38
C LYS A 204 -11.66 13.82 -11.27
N GLU A 205 -10.40 13.37 -11.35
CA GLU A 205 -9.39 13.69 -10.33
C GLU A 205 -8.95 15.15 -10.42
N VAL A 206 -8.91 15.71 -11.63
CA VAL A 206 -8.60 17.13 -11.87
C VAL A 206 -9.79 18.05 -11.54
N GLY A 207 -10.99 17.49 -11.36
CA GLY A 207 -12.22 18.25 -11.08
C GLY A 207 -12.97 18.71 -12.34
N ILE A 208 -12.66 18.16 -13.51
CA ILE A 208 -13.40 18.41 -14.76
C ILE A 208 -14.61 17.47 -14.82
N ILE A 209 -15.81 18.05 -14.91
CA ILE A 209 -17.08 17.34 -14.99
C ILE A 209 -17.68 17.61 -16.36
N ILE A 210 -18.10 16.57 -17.08
CA ILE A 210 -18.88 16.71 -18.30
C ILE A 210 -20.31 16.27 -17.99
N ASP A 211 -21.22 17.23 -18.01
CA ASP A 211 -22.61 17.04 -17.60
C ASP A 211 -23.50 16.72 -18.81
N ASN A 212 -24.10 15.53 -18.80
CA ASN A 212 -24.99 15.06 -19.85
C ASN A 212 -26.49 15.22 -19.50
N ASN A 213 -26.84 15.74 -18.32
CA ASN A 213 -28.25 15.91 -17.90
C ASN A 213 -28.99 16.90 -18.81
N ASP A 214 -28.50 18.13 -18.92
CA ASP A 214 -29.11 19.16 -19.78
C ASP A 214 -29.01 18.77 -21.26
N ARG A 215 -27.87 18.18 -21.65
CA ARG A 215 -27.57 17.70 -23.01
C ARG A 215 -28.57 16.68 -23.55
N LEU A 216 -29.11 15.82 -22.68
CA LEU A 216 -30.01 14.71 -23.07
C LEU A 216 -31.47 14.91 -22.68
N LYS A 217 -31.80 16.04 -22.07
CA LYS A 217 -33.16 16.43 -21.66
C LYS A 217 -34.20 16.21 -22.76
N ASN A 218 -33.86 16.58 -24.00
CA ASN A 218 -34.73 16.52 -25.18
C ASN A 218 -34.47 15.33 -26.12
N ALA A 219 -33.59 14.38 -25.76
CA ALA A 219 -33.15 13.31 -26.67
C ALA A 219 -34.08 12.08 -26.75
N GLY A 220 -35.09 11.99 -25.87
CA GLY A 220 -36.04 10.88 -25.79
C GLY A 220 -37.14 10.91 -26.85
N TYR A 221 -37.86 9.80 -27.03
CA TYR A 221 -38.88 9.62 -28.07
C TYR A 221 -40.23 10.31 -27.72
N PRO A 222 -40.59 11.45 -28.38
CA PRO A 222 -41.74 12.27 -27.99
C PRO A 222 -43.10 11.60 -28.18
N LEU A 223 -44.05 11.85 -27.27
CA LEU A 223 -45.38 11.22 -27.30
C LEU A 223 -46.17 11.49 -28.60
N TRP A 224 -46.03 12.68 -29.20
CA TRP A 224 -46.76 13.03 -30.42
C TRP A 224 -46.25 12.28 -31.66
N LEU A 225 -44.94 11.93 -31.70
CA LEU A 225 -44.38 11.14 -32.81
C LEU A 225 -44.96 9.71 -32.82
N ARG A 226 -45.29 9.14 -31.66
CA ARG A 226 -45.87 7.78 -31.52
C ARG A 226 -47.18 7.56 -32.28
N LEU A 227 -47.88 8.63 -32.64
CA LEU A 227 -49.11 8.58 -33.44
C LEU A 227 -48.83 8.51 -34.95
N ILE A 228 -47.59 8.74 -35.38
CA ILE A 228 -47.14 8.64 -36.77
C ILE A 228 -46.58 7.22 -36.99
N PRO A 229 -47.16 6.43 -37.92
CA PRO A 229 -46.67 5.09 -38.21
C PRO A 229 -45.19 5.08 -38.61
N THR A 230 -44.47 4.03 -38.21
CA THR A 230 -43.03 3.81 -38.44
C THR A 230 -42.07 4.82 -37.80
N SER A 231 -42.53 5.83 -37.08
CA SER A 231 -41.68 6.94 -36.63
C SER A 231 -40.59 6.56 -35.63
N LEU A 232 -40.79 5.50 -34.84
CA LEU A 232 -39.76 4.94 -33.97
C LEU A 232 -38.45 4.62 -34.71
N TRP A 233 -38.53 4.22 -35.99
CA TRP A 233 -37.37 3.81 -36.80
C TRP A 233 -36.58 4.98 -37.41
N TRP A 234 -37.16 6.18 -37.45
CA TRP A 234 -36.49 7.39 -37.98
C TRP A 234 -36.44 8.56 -36.98
N ALA A 235 -37.05 8.44 -35.80
CA ALA A 235 -37.01 9.46 -34.74
C ALA A 235 -35.57 9.83 -34.32
N ALA A 236 -34.61 8.90 -34.40
CA ALA A 236 -33.20 9.17 -34.17
C ALA A 236 -32.63 10.29 -35.06
N ASN A 237 -33.15 10.45 -36.29
CA ASN A 237 -32.73 11.50 -37.22
C ASN A 237 -33.26 12.90 -36.84
N LEU A 238 -34.22 12.98 -35.91
CA LEU A 238 -34.77 14.22 -35.37
C LEU A 238 -34.16 14.61 -34.01
N SER A 239 -33.49 13.66 -33.33
CA SER A 239 -32.80 13.90 -32.06
C SER A 239 -31.57 14.78 -32.27
N LYS A 240 -31.73 16.10 -32.08
CA LYS A 240 -30.59 17.02 -31.93
C LYS A 240 -29.97 16.83 -30.55
N ILE A 241 -28.70 16.45 -30.52
CA ILE A 241 -27.92 16.28 -29.29
C ILE A 241 -26.75 17.26 -29.37
N ASP A 242 -26.72 18.21 -28.45
CA ASP A 242 -25.71 19.26 -28.42
C ASP A 242 -24.32 18.71 -28.01
N GLY A 243 -23.29 19.56 -28.04
CA GLY A 243 -21.96 19.20 -27.57
C GLY A 243 -21.89 18.94 -26.05
N PRO A 244 -20.79 18.33 -25.56
CA PRO A 244 -20.57 18.13 -24.13
C PRO A 244 -20.55 19.45 -23.35
N ILE A 245 -21.26 19.50 -22.22
CA ILE A 245 -21.34 20.66 -21.33
C ILE A 245 -20.31 20.48 -20.21
N TYR A 246 -19.37 21.43 -20.08
CA TYR A 246 -18.28 21.35 -19.09
C TYR A 246 -18.63 22.13 -17.83
N LYS A 247 -18.48 21.48 -16.67
CA LYS A 247 -18.60 22.03 -15.32
C LYS A 247 -17.31 21.71 -14.55
N TYR A 248 -17.04 22.47 -13.49
CA TYR A 248 -15.80 22.37 -12.74
C TYR A 248 -16.07 22.29 -11.24
N ASP A 249 -15.59 21.23 -10.58
CA ASP A 249 -15.59 21.14 -9.13
C ASP A 249 -14.33 21.82 -8.59
N LYS A 250 -14.52 23.05 -8.11
CA LYS A 250 -13.45 23.84 -7.49
C LYS A 250 -12.82 23.13 -6.29
N SER A 251 -13.59 22.43 -5.44
CA SER A 251 -13.02 21.76 -4.25
C SER A 251 -12.11 20.59 -4.65
N THR A 252 -12.49 19.84 -5.68
CA THR A 252 -11.65 18.76 -6.21
C THR A 252 -10.41 19.32 -6.91
N LEU A 253 -10.54 20.38 -7.71
CA LEU A 253 -9.39 21.05 -8.36
C LEU A 253 -8.42 21.67 -7.35
N ASP A 254 -8.91 22.34 -6.31
CA ASP A 254 -8.07 22.93 -5.24
C ASP A 254 -7.29 21.82 -4.49
N LYS A 255 -7.96 20.69 -4.17
CA LYS A 255 -7.31 19.51 -3.54
C LYS A 255 -6.28 18.86 -4.46
N TYR A 256 -6.60 18.71 -5.76
CA TYR A 256 -5.69 18.16 -6.75
C TYR A 256 -4.44 19.03 -6.90
N THR A 257 -4.63 20.35 -7.01
CA THR A 257 -3.56 21.34 -7.12
C THR A 257 -2.63 21.28 -5.90
N LEU A 258 -3.19 21.30 -4.68
CA LEU A 258 -2.41 21.21 -3.44
C LEU A 258 -1.65 19.89 -3.32
N LYS A 259 -2.28 18.77 -3.70
CA LYS A 259 -1.68 17.42 -3.61
C LYS A 259 -0.55 17.21 -4.61
N GLU A 260 -0.70 17.70 -5.84
CA GLU A 260 0.18 17.34 -6.96
C GLU A 260 1.21 18.44 -7.30
N LEU A 261 0.91 19.72 -7.01
CA LEU A 261 1.81 20.86 -7.27
C LEU A 261 2.34 21.51 -5.97
N GLY A 262 1.77 21.16 -4.82
CA GLY A 262 2.13 21.73 -3.51
C GLY A 262 1.57 23.14 -3.29
N ALA A 263 1.65 23.62 -2.05
CA ALA A 263 1.15 24.96 -1.68
C ALA A 263 1.88 26.11 -2.40
N ASP A 264 3.19 25.95 -2.62
CA ASP A 264 4.05 26.93 -3.32
C ASP A 264 3.99 26.82 -4.86
N CYS A 265 3.26 25.83 -5.42
CA CYS A 265 3.27 25.55 -6.86
C CYS A 265 4.70 25.34 -7.44
N LYS A 266 5.58 24.66 -6.69
CA LYS A 266 6.98 24.43 -7.09
C LYS A 266 7.17 23.04 -7.68
N ILE A 267 7.27 22.99 -9.00
CA ILE A 267 7.42 21.76 -9.77
C ILE A 267 8.91 21.45 -9.90
N GLN A 268 9.36 20.34 -9.32
CA GLN A 268 10.75 19.90 -9.49
C GLN A 268 11.00 19.40 -10.92
N PRO A 269 12.08 19.82 -11.59
CA PRO A 269 12.43 19.31 -12.91
C PRO A 269 12.73 17.81 -12.86
N LYS A 270 12.39 17.08 -13.93
CA LYS A 270 12.69 15.66 -14.07
C LYS A 270 13.82 15.50 -15.08
N ASN A 271 14.95 15.00 -14.62
CA ASN A 271 16.13 14.69 -15.44
C ASN A 271 15.83 13.68 -16.54
N ALA A 272 16.41 13.90 -17.73
CA ALA A 272 16.42 12.89 -18.77
C ALA A 272 17.14 11.62 -18.27
N SER A 273 16.66 10.47 -18.70
CA SER A 273 17.17 9.16 -18.30
C SER A 273 17.07 8.17 -19.46
N LEU A 274 17.47 6.91 -19.23
CA LEU A 274 17.41 5.85 -20.23
C LEU A 274 16.55 4.69 -19.73
N LYS A 275 15.78 4.11 -20.66
CA LYS A 275 15.06 2.85 -20.49
C LYS A 275 15.49 1.87 -21.58
N LEU A 276 15.38 0.57 -21.29
CA LEU A 276 15.67 -0.49 -22.26
C LEU A 276 14.35 -0.87 -22.97
N GLU A 277 14.26 -0.60 -24.26
CA GLU A 277 13.16 -1.00 -25.15
C GLU A 277 13.73 -1.62 -26.41
N ASP A 278 13.13 -2.72 -26.89
CA ASP A 278 13.55 -3.44 -28.11
C ASP A 278 15.08 -3.68 -28.21
N ASN A 279 15.68 -4.09 -27.08
CA ASN A 279 17.12 -4.36 -26.91
C ASN A 279 18.04 -3.13 -27.10
N GLN A 280 17.49 -1.92 -27.08
CA GLN A 280 18.22 -0.65 -27.15
C GLN A 280 17.91 0.26 -25.95
N PHE A 281 18.90 1.03 -25.52
CA PHE A 281 18.63 2.15 -24.62
C PHE A 281 18.02 3.30 -25.41
N VAL A 282 16.85 3.76 -24.98
CA VAL A 282 16.12 4.89 -25.57
C VAL A 282 15.91 5.97 -24.52
N VAL A 283 15.87 7.23 -24.97
CA VAL A 283 15.78 8.40 -24.09
C VAL A 283 14.39 8.53 -23.49
N VAL A 284 14.33 8.51 -22.16
CA VAL A 284 13.23 9.09 -21.38
C VAL A 284 13.52 10.57 -21.27
N LYS A 285 12.74 11.39 -21.96
CA LYS A 285 12.97 12.84 -22.06
C LYS A 285 12.91 13.53 -20.70
N ALA A 286 13.69 14.59 -20.56
CA ALA A 286 13.56 15.55 -19.48
C ALA A 286 12.16 16.21 -19.47
N VAL A 287 11.77 16.70 -18.30
CA VAL A 287 10.60 17.57 -18.11
C VAL A 287 11.07 18.79 -17.32
N SER A 288 10.93 19.98 -17.88
CA SER A 288 11.20 21.23 -17.16
C SER A 288 10.35 21.34 -15.90
N GLY A 289 10.97 21.81 -14.82
CA GLY A 289 10.30 22.23 -13.60
C GLY A 289 10.17 23.75 -13.57
N GLY A 290 9.83 24.30 -12.41
CA GLY A 290 9.69 25.74 -12.20
C GLY A 290 8.61 26.12 -11.20
N THR A 291 8.35 27.41 -11.08
CA THR A 291 7.25 27.95 -10.26
C THR A 291 6.02 28.17 -11.13
N CYS A 292 4.90 27.52 -10.81
CA CYS A 292 3.61 27.76 -11.45
C CYS A 292 2.76 28.79 -10.70
N ASN A 293 1.74 29.32 -11.36
CA ASN A 293 0.69 30.10 -10.70
C ASN A 293 -0.58 29.24 -10.60
N ALA A 294 -0.97 28.87 -9.38
CA ALA A 294 -2.12 28.00 -9.13
C ALA A 294 -3.44 28.56 -9.68
N THR A 295 -3.63 29.88 -9.65
CA THR A 295 -4.80 30.56 -10.23
C THR A 295 -4.81 30.45 -11.75
N ASN A 296 -3.66 30.60 -12.40
CA ASN A 296 -3.54 30.43 -13.85
C ASN A 296 -3.77 28.96 -14.25
N PHE A 297 -3.17 28.00 -13.53
CA PHE A 297 -3.42 26.57 -13.74
C PHE A 297 -4.91 26.24 -13.64
N ALA A 298 -5.60 26.75 -12.60
CA ALA A 298 -7.03 26.55 -12.43
C ALA A 298 -7.86 27.20 -13.56
N ALA A 299 -7.44 28.36 -14.08
CA ALA A 299 -8.07 29.01 -15.23
C ALA A 299 -7.87 28.21 -16.53
N GLU A 300 -6.71 27.59 -16.74
CA GLU A 300 -6.46 26.74 -17.90
C GLU A 300 -7.23 25.41 -17.82
N VAL A 301 -7.37 24.81 -16.63
CA VAL A 301 -8.29 23.68 -16.43
C VAL A 301 -9.73 24.05 -16.81
N GLN A 302 -10.19 25.26 -16.46
CA GLN A 302 -11.55 25.74 -16.80
C GLN A 302 -11.75 26.01 -18.31
N LYS A 303 -10.68 26.31 -19.05
CA LYS A 303 -10.69 26.45 -20.51
C LYS A 303 -10.53 25.12 -21.25
N ALA A 304 -9.94 24.11 -20.61
CA ALA A 304 -9.62 22.84 -21.25
C ALA A 304 -10.87 22.07 -21.71
N ARG A 305 -10.78 21.45 -22.89
CA ARG A 305 -11.86 20.68 -23.55
C ARG A 305 -11.26 19.40 -24.12
N ILE A 306 -12.12 18.42 -24.46
CA ILE A 306 -11.70 17.22 -25.19
C ILE A 306 -11.28 17.63 -26.60
N GLY A 307 -10.04 17.31 -26.98
CA GLY A 307 -9.54 17.47 -28.34
C GLY A 307 -9.87 16.26 -29.23
N ASN A 308 -9.58 16.40 -30.54
CA ASN A 308 -9.86 15.37 -31.55
C ASN A 308 -9.18 14.00 -31.29
N ASN A 309 -8.19 13.95 -30.40
CA ASN A 309 -7.51 12.72 -29.96
C ASN A 309 -8.21 12.00 -28.80
N GLY A 310 -9.38 12.48 -28.34
CA GLY A 310 -10.12 11.92 -27.21
C GLY A 310 -9.52 12.24 -25.84
N LYS A 311 -8.59 13.20 -25.75
CA LYS A 311 -7.91 13.60 -24.52
C LYS A 311 -8.20 15.06 -24.19
N ILE A 312 -8.02 15.45 -22.94
CA ILE A 312 -8.02 16.86 -22.52
C ILE A 312 -6.57 17.29 -22.34
N THR A 313 -6.19 18.44 -22.90
CA THR A 313 -4.86 19.02 -22.72
C THR A 313 -4.96 20.27 -21.86
N VAL A 314 -4.18 20.32 -20.78
CA VAL A 314 -3.99 21.51 -19.93
C VAL A 314 -2.54 21.93 -20.05
N ARG A 315 -2.27 23.17 -20.44
CA ARG A 315 -0.92 23.75 -20.45
C ARG A 315 -0.94 25.01 -19.61
N SER A 316 -0.10 25.06 -18.58
CA SER A 316 0.09 26.25 -17.74
C SER A 316 1.49 26.80 -17.92
N ASP A 317 1.60 28.12 -18.04
CA ASP A 317 2.91 28.79 -18.01
C ASP A 317 3.54 28.70 -16.62
N ILE A 318 4.88 28.71 -16.60
CA ILE A 318 5.72 28.64 -15.40
C ILE A 318 6.96 29.51 -15.58
N GLU A 319 7.58 29.92 -14.48
CA GLU A 319 8.97 30.36 -14.48
C GLU A 319 9.87 29.13 -14.63
N GLU A 320 10.35 28.84 -15.85
CA GLU A 320 11.02 27.58 -16.17
C GLU A 320 12.37 27.40 -15.44
N VAL A 321 12.53 26.21 -14.86
CA VAL A 321 13.81 25.66 -14.39
C VAL A 321 14.07 24.39 -15.20
N THR A 322 15.11 24.42 -16.03
CA THR A 322 15.52 23.27 -16.85
C THR A 322 16.04 22.14 -15.97
N ALA A 323 15.91 20.89 -16.43
CA ALA A 323 16.51 19.75 -15.74
C ALA A 323 18.04 19.70 -15.94
N ASP A 324 18.77 19.30 -14.90
CA ASP A 324 20.25 19.23 -14.91
C ASP A 324 20.77 18.29 -16.01
N ILE A 325 20.05 17.21 -16.29
CA ILE A 325 20.35 16.24 -17.35
C ILE A 325 19.39 16.44 -18.52
N SER A 326 19.93 16.94 -19.64
CA SER A 326 19.21 17.13 -20.89
C SER A 326 19.05 15.84 -21.70
N ASP A 327 18.10 15.86 -22.64
CA ASP A 327 17.89 14.79 -23.63
C ASP A 327 19.18 14.45 -24.39
N ASP A 328 20.00 15.44 -24.73
CA ASP A 328 21.28 15.23 -25.44
C ASP A 328 22.32 14.50 -24.59
N LYS A 329 22.43 14.83 -23.28
CA LYS A 329 23.31 14.11 -22.35
C LYS A 329 22.88 12.65 -22.21
N ALA A 330 21.56 12.40 -22.12
CA ALA A 330 21.01 11.05 -22.09
C ALA A 330 21.26 10.32 -23.42
N LYS A 331 21.01 10.96 -24.57
CA LYS A 331 21.23 10.40 -25.90
C LYS A 331 22.69 10.02 -26.14
N ALA A 332 23.65 10.88 -25.77
CA ALA A 332 25.07 10.58 -25.91
C ALA A 332 25.48 9.32 -25.13
N LEU A 333 24.94 9.12 -23.92
CA LEU A 333 25.14 7.90 -23.14
C LEU A 333 24.46 6.69 -23.81
N ALA A 334 23.24 6.85 -24.32
CA ALA A 334 22.50 5.79 -25.00
C ALA A 334 23.25 5.27 -26.21
N ASP A 335 23.70 6.19 -27.08
CA ASP A 335 24.43 5.87 -28.31
C ASP A 335 25.78 5.20 -27.98
N LYS A 336 26.51 5.69 -26.96
CA LYS A 336 27.74 5.05 -26.44
C LYS A 336 27.48 3.60 -25.99
N LEU A 337 26.49 3.39 -25.12
CA LEU A 337 26.21 2.06 -24.55
C LEU A 337 25.62 1.09 -25.56
N ASN A 338 24.76 1.57 -26.47
CA ASN A 338 24.21 0.76 -27.56
C ASN A 338 25.31 0.29 -28.52
N ASN A 339 26.32 1.14 -28.80
CA ASN A 339 27.48 0.77 -29.59
C ASN A 339 28.39 -0.23 -28.87
N ILE A 340 28.82 0.07 -27.63
CA ILE A 340 29.67 -0.83 -26.82
C ILE A 340 29.03 -2.22 -26.66
N LEU A 341 27.74 -2.26 -26.32
CA LEU A 341 26.99 -3.48 -26.04
C LEU A 341 26.25 -4.05 -27.28
N SER A 342 26.73 -3.74 -28.48
CA SER A 342 26.22 -4.28 -29.75
C SER A 342 26.68 -5.72 -30.05
N ARG A 343 27.75 -6.18 -29.39
CA ARG A 343 28.42 -7.46 -29.63
C ARG A 343 28.23 -8.48 -28.52
N GLU A 344 28.68 -9.71 -28.75
CA GLU A 344 28.89 -10.70 -27.69
C GLU A 344 30.15 -10.39 -26.86
N PHE A 345 30.11 -10.78 -25.59
CA PHE A 345 31.21 -10.72 -24.64
C PHE A 345 31.47 -12.12 -24.08
N THR A 346 32.60 -12.29 -23.40
CA THR A 346 32.90 -13.51 -22.66
C THR A 346 32.71 -13.32 -21.16
N ILE A 347 32.33 -14.38 -20.47
CA ILE A 347 32.33 -14.50 -19.01
C ILE A 347 33.32 -15.60 -18.66
N LYS A 348 34.38 -15.23 -17.92
CA LYS A 348 35.41 -16.14 -17.44
C LYS A 348 35.22 -16.44 -15.97
N ALA A 349 35.09 -17.71 -15.65
CA ALA A 349 34.74 -18.22 -14.33
C ALA A 349 35.69 -19.39 -14.01
N GLY A 350 36.82 -19.07 -13.39
CA GLY A 350 37.99 -19.96 -13.35
C GLY A 350 38.50 -20.22 -14.77
N ASP A 351 38.71 -21.49 -15.11
CA ASP A 351 39.12 -21.94 -16.45
C ASP A 351 37.96 -22.00 -17.46
N ASN A 352 36.71 -21.83 -17.01
CA ASN A 352 35.54 -21.88 -17.88
C ASN A 352 35.28 -20.53 -18.54
N VAL A 353 35.17 -20.51 -19.86
CA VAL A 353 34.77 -19.33 -20.64
C VAL A 353 33.42 -19.60 -21.29
N THR A 354 32.47 -18.68 -21.12
CA THR A 354 31.13 -18.76 -21.73
C THR A 354 30.79 -17.45 -22.42
N LYS A 355 29.93 -17.47 -23.45
CA LYS A 355 29.47 -16.26 -24.14
C LYS A 355 28.30 -15.62 -23.40
N VAL A 356 28.22 -14.29 -23.45
CA VAL A 356 27.05 -13.50 -23.03
C VAL A 356 26.74 -12.44 -24.07
N PRO A 357 25.49 -12.33 -24.57
CA PRO A 357 25.09 -11.24 -25.46
C PRO A 357 25.16 -9.88 -24.75
N GLY A 358 25.62 -8.84 -25.44
CA GLY A 358 25.61 -7.47 -24.91
C GLY A 358 24.23 -7.01 -24.44
N ASN A 359 23.16 -7.50 -25.06
CA ASN A 359 21.78 -7.25 -24.61
C ASN A 359 21.49 -7.77 -23.19
N THR A 360 22.05 -8.92 -22.80
CA THR A 360 21.93 -9.43 -21.43
C THR A 360 22.62 -8.49 -20.45
N ILE A 361 23.77 -7.92 -20.83
CA ILE A 361 24.47 -6.90 -20.03
C ILE A 361 23.63 -5.62 -19.91
N LYS A 362 22.99 -5.16 -21.00
CA LYS A 362 22.05 -4.01 -20.96
C LYS A 362 20.95 -4.22 -19.90
N GLY A 363 20.44 -5.44 -19.79
CA GLY A 363 19.44 -5.82 -18.79
C GLY A 363 19.89 -5.59 -17.33
N TRP A 364 21.19 -5.64 -17.03
CA TRP A 364 21.71 -5.43 -15.68
C TRP A 364 21.86 -3.95 -15.30
N LEU A 365 21.79 -3.02 -16.26
CA LEU A 365 22.10 -1.62 -16.00
C LEU A 365 20.92 -0.84 -15.38
N VAL A 366 21.27 0.11 -14.54
CA VAL A 366 20.40 1.20 -14.03
C VAL A 366 21.10 2.54 -14.24
N PHE A 367 20.33 3.62 -14.31
CA PHE A 367 20.83 4.95 -14.63
C PHE A 367 20.60 5.91 -13.47
N LYS A 368 21.66 6.60 -13.04
CA LYS A 368 21.60 7.60 -11.96
C LYS A 368 22.12 8.94 -12.46
N ALA A 369 21.40 10.00 -12.12
CA ALA A 369 21.88 11.36 -12.30
C ALA A 369 22.94 11.65 -11.22
N ILE A 370 24.09 12.16 -11.64
CA ILE A 370 25.11 12.75 -10.78
C ILE A 370 24.99 14.26 -11.00
N VAL A 371 24.46 14.95 -9.99
CA VAL A 371 24.35 16.41 -9.96
C VAL A 371 25.28 16.90 -8.84
N PRO A 372 26.32 17.70 -9.15
CA PRO A 372 27.18 18.30 -8.12
C PRO A 372 26.36 19.15 -7.16
N LYS A 373 26.75 19.20 -5.88
CA LYS A 373 26.09 20.10 -4.94
C LYS A 373 26.47 21.56 -5.21
N GLU A 374 25.66 22.48 -4.72
CA GLU A 374 25.95 23.91 -4.79
C GLU A 374 27.35 24.22 -4.21
N GLY A 375 28.22 24.79 -5.05
CA GLY A 375 29.63 25.07 -4.71
C GLY A 375 30.64 23.97 -5.06
N GLU A 376 30.22 22.76 -5.45
CA GLU A 376 31.09 21.71 -5.97
C GLU A 376 31.41 21.95 -7.46
N LYS A 377 32.66 21.66 -7.88
CA LYS A 377 33.05 21.75 -9.30
C LYS A 377 32.70 20.46 -10.04
N GLY A 378 31.89 20.56 -11.09
CA GLY A 378 31.62 19.49 -12.04
C GLY A 378 30.44 19.81 -12.95
N ASP A 379 30.27 19.02 -14.00
CA ASP A 379 29.06 19.03 -14.82
C ASP A 379 28.08 17.93 -14.35
N SER A 380 26.79 18.23 -14.40
CA SER A 380 25.75 17.22 -14.23
C SER A 380 25.86 16.14 -15.32
N SER A 381 25.81 14.87 -14.93
CA SER A 381 25.97 13.73 -15.84
C SER A 381 25.03 12.58 -15.51
N LEU A 382 24.68 11.77 -16.53
CA LEU A 382 23.97 10.51 -16.35
C LEU A 382 25.00 9.39 -16.34
N LYS A 383 25.02 8.58 -15.27
CA LYS A 383 25.91 7.42 -15.15
C LYS A 383 25.11 6.13 -15.24
N ALA A 384 25.63 5.18 -16.00
CA ALA A 384 25.17 3.79 -15.97
C ALA A 384 25.90 3.05 -14.83
N GLU A 385 25.15 2.28 -14.05
CA GLU A 385 25.67 1.43 -12.99
C GLU A 385 25.10 0.01 -13.13
N VAL A 386 25.91 -0.98 -12.80
CA VAL A 386 25.46 -2.38 -12.76
C VAL A 386 24.64 -2.61 -11.50
N GLU A 387 23.40 -3.05 -11.66
CA GLU A 387 22.53 -3.41 -10.54
C GLU A 387 22.95 -4.78 -9.99
N LYS A 388 23.36 -4.77 -8.72
CA LYS A 388 23.98 -5.90 -8.00
C LYS A 388 23.10 -7.15 -8.00
N ASP A 389 21.79 -7.01 -7.77
CA ASP A 389 20.88 -8.14 -7.69
C ASP A 389 20.57 -8.73 -9.08
N ARG A 390 20.47 -7.91 -10.13
CA ARG A 390 20.33 -8.36 -11.53
C ARG A 390 21.55 -9.18 -11.97
N LEU A 391 22.76 -8.67 -11.74
CA LEU A 391 23.98 -9.42 -12.06
C LEU A 391 24.06 -10.70 -11.22
N ASN A 392 23.81 -10.62 -9.91
CA ASN A 392 23.87 -11.78 -9.02
C ASN A 392 22.88 -12.86 -9.45
N ARG A 393 21.62 -12.52 -9.76
CA ARG A 393 20.62 -13.49 -10.29
C ARG A 393 21.13 -14.19 -11.56
N TYR A 394 21.76 -13.46 -12.47
CA TYR A 394 22.33 -14.05 -13.69
C TYR A 394 23.48 -15.01 -13.36
N LEU A 395 24.45 -14.58 -12.55
CA LEU A 395 25.63 -15.38 -12.18
C LEU A 395 25.25 -16.64 -11.37
N GLN A 396 24.32 -16.52 -10.42
CA GLN A 396 23.80 -17.64 -9.64
C GLN A 396 23.11 -18.69 -10.51
N SER A 397 22.41 -18.26 -11.57
CA SER A 397 21.70 -19.17 -12.48
C SER A 397 22.60 -19.83 -13.54
N ASN A 398 23.69 -19.15 -13.97
CA ASN A 398 24.46 -19.55 -15.16
C ASN A 398 25.93 -19.89 -14.88
N VAL A 399 26.48 -19.51 -13.73
CA VAL A 399 27.93 -19.54 -13.44
C VAL A 399 28.26 -20.18 -12.09
N ALA A 400 27.47 -19.94 -11.04
CA ALA A 400 27.80 -20.33 -9.67
C ALA A 400 28.16 -21.82 -9.52
N SER A 401 27.46 -22.72 -10.20
CA SER A 401 27.75 -24.17 -10.17
C SER A 401 29.15 -24.56 -10.68
N ARG A 402 29.89 -23.66 -11.33
CA ARG A 402 31.26 -23.89 -11.84
C ARG A 402 32.36 -23.32 -10.92
N VAL A 403 32.04 -22.39 -10.02
CA VAL A 403 33.02 -21.63 -9.23
C VAL A 403 32.72 -21.57 -7.74
N GLU A 404 31.46 -21.77 -7.34
CA GLU A 404 31.07 -21.76 -5.94
C GLU A 404 31.18 -23.14 -5.30
N LYS A 405 31.77 -23.16 -4.11
CA LYS A 405 31.72 -24.28 -3.17
C LYS A 405 30.97 -23.79 -1.94
N LYS A 406 29.78 -24.33 -1.70
CA LYS A 406 28.98 -23.94 -0.53
C LYS A 406 29.80 -24.15 0.76
N PRO A 407 29.81 -23.19 1.70
CA PRO A 407 30.45 -23.36 2.99
C PRO A 407 29.83 -24.53 3.74
N GLY A 408 30.65 -25.29 4.47
CA GLY A 408 30.18 -26.29 5.43
C GLY A 408 29.59 -25.63 6.68
N VAL A 409 29.08 -26.45 7.60
CA VAL A 409 28.52 -25.97 8.87
C VAL A 409 29.46 -26.32 10.03
N THR A 410 29.96 -25.32 10.74
CA THR A 410 30.61 -25.49 12.03
C THR A 410 29.53 -25.62 13.10
N THR A 411 29.40 -26.80 13.70
CA THR A 411 28.45 -27.05 14.78
C THR A 411 29.13 -26.92 16.14
N ILE A 412 28.68 -25.99 16.96
CA ILE A 412 29.20 -25.72 18.30
C ILE A 412 28.15 -26.15 19.32
N THR A 413 28.42 -27.19 20.11
CA THR A 413 27.50 -27.67 21.15
C THR A 413 27.90 -27.08 22.50
N THR A 414 26.98 -26.40 23.18
CA THR A 414 27.22 -25.84 24.52
C THR A 414 26.23 -26.35 25.56
N LYS A 415 26.69 -26.44 26.81
CA LYS A 415 25.83 -26.55 27.99
C LYS A 415 26.10 -25.35 28.86
N ASP A 416 25.07 -24.53 29.07
CA ASP A 416 25.24 -23.19 29.62
C ASP A 416 26.32 -22.45 28.80
N PHE A 417 27.31 -21.86 29.47
CA PHE A 417 28.48 -21.20 28.85
C PHE A 417 29.63 -22.16 28.48
N THR A 418 29.52 -23.44 28.82
CA THR A 418 30.61 -24.42 28.60
C THR A 418 30.51 -25.05 27.22
N LEU A 419 31.60 -25.00 26.45
CA LEU A 419 31.75 -25.77 25.22
C LEU A 419 31.80 -27.27 25.55
N ILE A 420 30.92 -28.06 24.91
CA ILE A 420 30.87 -29.53 25.05
C ILE A 420 31.55 -30.21 23.86
N SER A 421 31.30 -29.73 22.65
CA SER A 421 31.95 -30.23 21.44
C SER A 421 31.89 -29.19 20.31
N GLN A 422 32.85 -29.27 19.39
CA GLN A 422 32.89 -28.45 18.18
C GLN A 422 33.26 -29.33 16.99
N VAL A 423 32.45 -29.29 15.95
CA VAL A 423 32.71 -29.94 14.66
C VAL A 423 32.88 -28.82 13.63
N ASN A 424 34.09 -28.65 13.09
CA ASN A 424 34.38 -27.58 12.16
C ASN A 424 33.88 -27.90 10.74
N GLY A 425 33.14 -26.97 10.14
CA GLY A 425 32.80 -27.00 8.73
C GLY A 425 33.99 -26.58 7.86
N ALA A 426 34.07 -27.10 6.65
CA ALA A 426 35.02 -26.62 5.65
C ALA A 426 34.61 -25.22 5.16
N SER A 427 35.58 -24.34 4.89
CA SER A 427 35.33 -23.05 4.23
C SER A 427 34.72 -23.25 2.84
N GLY A 428 33.86 -22.31 2.47
CA GLY A 428 33.29 -22.18 1.13
C GLY A 428 34.05 -21.19 0.26
N VAL A 429 33.67 -21.16 -1.00
CA VAL A 429 34.07 -20.18 -2.02
C VAL A 429 32.77 -19.70 -2.65
N LEU A 430 32.51 -18.39 -2.60
CA LEU A 430 31.34 -17.77 -3.23
C LEU A 430 31.79 -16.71 -4.26
N ILE A 431 30.91 -16.33 -5.17
CA ILE A 431 31.20 -15.25 -6.12
C ILE A 431 31.39 -13.92 -5.37
N ASP A 432 32.47 -13.22 -5.70
CA ASP A 432 32.65 -11.83 -5.31
C ASP A 432 31.97 -10.93 -6.34
N ILE A 433 30.71 -10.63 -6.05
CA ILE A 433 29.85 -9.82 -6.91
C ILE A 433 30.38 -8.40 -7.11
N ASP A 434 31.03 -7.80 -6.09
CA ASP A 434 31.51 -6.41 -6.16
C ASP A 434 32.79 -6.32 -7.01
N ALA A 435 33.70 -7.28 -6.86
CA ALA A 435 34.84 -7.43 -7.77
C ALA A 435 34.43 -7.82 -9.20
N THR A 436 33.35 -8.57 -9.36
CA THR A 436 32.80 -8.92 -10.69
C THR A 436 32.14 -7.71 -11.37
N ILE A 437 31.42 -6.85 -10.63
CA ILE A 437 30.89 -5.56 -11.14
C ILE A 437 32.03 -4.70 -11.70
N ALA A 438 33.16 -4.61 -11.00
CA ALA A 438 34.32 -3.84 -11.49
C ALA A 438 34.87 -4.37 -12.83
N SER A 439 34.68 -5.65 -13.18
CA SER A 439 35.01 -6.17 -14.51
C SER A 439 33.97 -5.80 -15.58
N VAL A 440 32.69 -5.67 -15.21
CA VAL A 440 31.64 -5.18 -16.11
C VAL A 440 31.80 -3.67 -16.34
N ASP A 441 32.16 -2.89 -15.32
CA ASP A 441 32.41 -1.45 -15.44
C ASP A 441 33.53 -1.13 -16.45
N LYS A 442 34.58 -1.96 -16.52
CA LYS A 442 35.61 -1.86 -17.58
C LYS A 442 35.03 -2.04 -18.99
N ILE A 443 34.09 -2.96 -19.18
CA ILE A 443 33.36 -3.10 -20.45
C ILE A 443 32.54 -1.84 -20.75
N LEU A 444 31.84 -1.27 -19.76
CA LEU A 444 31.06 -0.03 -19.94
C LEU A 444 31.94 1.20 -20.22
N ALA A 445 33.18 1.22 -19.72
CA ALA A 445 34.19 2.21 -20.08
C ALA A 445 34.68 2.06 -21.53
N GLY A 446 34.66 0.85 -22.08
CA GLY A 446 35.21 0.47 -23.40
C GLY A 446 36.55 -0.28 -23.31
N GLU A 447 37.01 -0.59 -22.10
CA GLU A 447 38.35 -1.11 -21.76
C GLU A 447 38.39 -2.64 -21.59
N GLY A 448 37.45 -3.37 -22.19
CA GLY A 448 37.36 -4.83 -22.03
C GLY A 448 36.46 -5.55 -23.02
N SER A 449 36.61 -6.88 -23.05
CA SER A 449 35.75 -7.82 -23.78
C SER A 449 35.38 -9.08 -22.98
N GLU A 450 35.88 -9.18 -21.74
CA GLU A 450 35.70 -10.32 -20.84
C GLU A 450 35.24 -9.82 -19.46
N ILE A 451 34.22 -10.48 -18.91
CA ILE A 451 33.75 -10.34 -17.54
C ILE A 451 34.45 -11.41 -16.70
N ILE A 452 35.36 -10.97 -15.84
CA ILE A 452 36.06 -11.85 -14.89
C ILE A 452 35.15 -12.04 -13.68
N VAL A 453 34.67 -13.27 -13.48
CA VAL A 453 33.90 -13.65 -12.29
C VAL A 453 34.87 -13.94 -11.16
N SER A 454 35.04 -12.97 -10.28
CA SER A 454 35.87 -13.11 -9.09
C SER A 454 35.17 -13.97 -8.04
N THR A 455 35.97 -14.64 -7.20
CA THR A 455 35.49 -15.44 -6.07
C THR A 455 36.20 -15.04 -4.78
N LYS A 456 35.49 -15.14 -3.66
CA LYS A 456 36.03 -14.93 -2.32
C LYS A 456 35.82 -16.16 -1.43
N ASN A 457 36.78 -16.40 -0.55
CA ASN A 457 36.65 -17.40 0.51
C ASN A 457 35.62 -16.91 1.54
N VAL A 458 34.75 -17.82 1.96
CA VAL A 458 33.72 -17.56 2.99
C VAL A 458 33.87 -18.62 4.08
N GLY A 459 33.85 -18.19 5.34
CA GLY A 459 33.91 -19.11 6.47
C GLY A 459 32.71 -20.08 6.51
N PRO A 460 32.83 -21.20 7.23
CA PRO A 460 31.69 -22.10 7.45
C PRO A 460 30.53 -21.36 8.16
N GLU A 461 29.29 -21.78 7.89
CA GLU A 461 28.12 -21.37 8.66
C GLU A 461 28.29 -21.82 10.11
N VAL A 462 28.18 -20.92 11.09
CA VAL A 462 28.26 -21.30 12.51
C VAL A 462 26.86 -21.59 13.03
N ARG A 463 26.66 -22.80 13.55
CA ARG A 463 25.40 -23.26 14.13
C ARG A 463 25.61 -23.71 15.58
N TYR A 464 24.85 -23.13 16.49
CA TYR A 464 24.89 -23.52 17.91
C TYR A 464 23.85 -24.59 18.24
N ASN A 465 24.26 -25.61 18.98
CA ASN A 465 23.38 -26.58 19.63
C ASN A 465 23.46 -26.37 21.14
N ARG A 466 22.46 -25.70 21.73
CA ARG A 466 22.54 -25.22 23.11
C ARG A 466 21.64 -26.00 24.04
N SER A 467 22.17 -26.33 25.20
CA SER A 467 21.45 -26.90 26.33
C SER A 467 21.66 -26.04 27.57
N TYR A 468 20.68 -26.03 28.47
CA TYR A 468 20.68 -25.15 29.65
C TYR A 468 20.38 -25.95 30.91
N SER A 469 21.13 -25.68 31.98
CA SER A 469 20.88 -26.21 33.31
C SER A 469 19.67 -25.50 33.93
N PRO A 470 18.76 -26.21 34.63
CA PRO A 470 17.60 -25.62 35.29
C PRO A 470 17.98 -24.91 36.60
N ASN A 471 18.81 -23.87 36.49
CA ASN A 471 19.32 -23.02 37.56
C ASN A 471 19.56 -21.60 37.02
N ASP A 472 20.04 -20.68 37.87
CA ASP A 472 20.22 -19.27 37.50
C ASP A 472 21.34 -19.08 36.46
N THR A 473 22.37 -19.94 36.47
CA THR A 473 23.45 -19.95 35.46
C THR A 473 22.93 -20.31 34.07
N GLY A 474 22.10 -21.35 33.96
CA GLY A 474 21.53 -21.76 32.69
C GLY A 474 20.46 -20.80 32.17
N LEU A 475 19.72 -20.14 33.06
CA LEU A 475 18.79 -19.07 32.67
C LEU A 475 19.56 -17.83 32.16
N LYS A 476 20.70 -17.50 32.77
CA LYS A 476 21.62 -16.46 32.27
C LYS A 476 22.17 -16.82 30.89
N ALA A 477 22.66 -18.05 30.72
CA ALA A 477 23.15 -18.54 29.44
C ALA A 477 22.05 -18.56 28.36
N LEU A 478 20.80 -18.87 28.72
CA LEU A 478 19.67 -18.84 27.80
C LEU A 478 19.43 -17.43 27.26
N ILE A 479 19.37 -16.44 28.15
CA ILE A 479 19.09 -15.05 27.79
C ILE A 479 20.23 -14.42 26.98
N GLU A 480 21.49 -14.63 27.39
CA GLU A 480 22.64 -14.11 26.65
C GLU A 480 22.81 -14.76 25.27
N HIS A 481 22.67 -16.08 25.18
CA HIS A 481 22.73 -16.75 23.88
C HIS A 481 21.55 -16.39 22.98
N PHE A 482 20.35 -16.16 23.53
CA PHE A 482 19.21 -15.71 22.74
C PHE A 482 19.50 -14.38 22.03
N SER A 483 20.10 -13.42 22.73
CA SER A 483 20.49 -12.12 22.15
C SER A 483 21.57 -12.25 21.05
N ASN A 484 22.49 -13.22 21.18
CA ASN A 484 23.56 -13.43 20.21
C ASN A 484 23.15 -14.27 18.98
N ASP A 485 22.24 -15.23 19.15
CA ASP A 485 21.88 -16.21 18.10
C ASP A 485 20.73 -15.73 17.19
N ASN A 486 20.03 -14.66 17.56
CA ASN A 486 18.85 -14.16 16.83
C ASN A 486 19.15 -12.84 16.09
N PRO A 487 18.53 -12.61 14.92
CA PRO A 487 18.79 -11.41 14.13
C PRO A 487 18.19 -10.15 14.78
N GLY A 488 18.97 -9.07 14.74
CA GLY A 488 18.64 -7.75 15.31
C GLY A 488 19.50 -7.42 16.53
N GLN A 489 19.58 -6.16 16.91
CA GLN A 489 20.04 -5.77 18.24
C GLN A 489 18.93 -6.10 19.23
N ILE A 490 19.26 -6.78 20.34
CA ILE A 490 18.29 -7.31 21.30
C ILE A 490 18.73 -6.95 22.72
N GLY A 491 17.89 -6.20 23.44
CA GLY A 491 18.01 -5.92 24.87
C GLY A 491 16.96 -6.71 25.66
N ILE A 492 17.37 -7.39 26.73
CA ILE A 492 16.48 -8.21 27.58
C ILE A 492 16.78 -7.95 29.05
N VAL A 493 15.72 -7.85 29.86
CA VAL A 493 15.81 -7.94 31.33
C VAL A 493 14.76 -8.91 31.85
N PHE A 494 15.21 -10.00 32.46
CA PHE A 494 14.40 -10.96 33.19
C PHE A 494 14.48 -10.70 34.70
N ARG A 495 13.35 -10.82 35.41
CA ARG A 495 13.29 -10.75 36.87
C ARG A 495 12.26 -11.73 37.44
N GLU A 496 12.71 -12.66 38.28
CA GLU A 496 11.86 -13.51 39.11
C GLU A 496 11.26 -12.66 40.25
N ASP A 497 9.94 -12.72 40.48
CA ASP A 497 9.25 -11.96 41.53
C ASP A 497 9.44 -12.63 42.90
N ARG A 498 10.70 -12.58 43.39
CA ARG A 498 11.15 -13.21 44.62
C ARG A 498 12.02 -12.23 45.39
N LYS A 499 11.82 -12.13 46.71
CA LYS A 499 12.65 -11.28 47.58
C LYS A 499 14.13 -11.64 47.41
N GLY A 500 14.96 -10.63 47.10
CA GLY A 500 16.39 -10.80 46.85
C GLY A 500 16.78 -11.40 45.49
N SER A 501 15.87 -11.47 44.50
CA SER A 501 16.26 -11.83 43.13
C SER A 501 17.09 -10.73 42.48
N ILE A 502 18.23 -11.12 41.91
CA ILE A 502 19.03 -10.27 41.03
C ILE A 502 18.46 -10.43 39.61
N PRO A 503 18.23 -9.34 38.85
CA PRO A 503 17.77 -9.46 37.47
C PRO A 503 18.86 -10.10 36.60
N ILE A 504 18.43 -10.88 35.61
CA ILE A 504 19.31 -11.39 34.55
C ILE A 504 19.09 -10.48 33.35
N SER A 505 20.16 -9.91 32.79
CA SER A 505 20.04 -8.97 31.68
C SER A 505 21.16 -9.10 30.66
N VAL A 506 20.85 -8.68 29.42
CA VAL A 506 21.78 -8.57 28.30
C VAL A 506 21.42 -7.33 27.49
N ASN A 507 22.42 -6.53 27.13
CA ASN A 507 22.27 -5.26 26.42
C ASN A 507 21.17 -4.37 27.03
N ASP A 508 21.07 -4.30 28.36
CA ASP A 508 19.91 -3.74 29.05
C ASP A 508 19.75 -2.22 28.89
N LYS A 509 20.86 -1.52 28.68
CA LYS A 509 20.95 -0.10 28.31
C LYS A 509 20.90 0.16 26.79
N LEU A 510 20.68 -0.85 25.96
CA LEU A 510 20.49 -0.66 24.52
C LEU A 510 19.26 0.22 24.30
N GLN A 511 19.49 1.41 23.75
CA GLN A 511 18.45 2.40 23.50
C GLN A 511 17.92 2.28 22.08
N LEU A 512 16.68 1.80 21.95
CA LEU A 512 15.97 1.65 20.68
C LEU A 512 14.67 2.47 20.71
N PRO A 513 14.05 2.73 19.54
CA PRO A 513 12.71 3.32 19.47
C PRO A 513 11.71 2.56 20.34
N SER A 514 10.79 3.27 20.98
CA SER A 514 9.79 2.66 21.88
C SER A 514 8.52 2.18 21.17
N LEU A 515 8.27 2.64 19.93
CA LEU A 515 7.30 2.05 18.98
C LEU A 515 5.84 1.97 19.49
N GLY A 516 5.40 2.98 20.24
CA GLY A 516 4.09 3.01 20.90
C GLY A 516 4.10 2.51 22.35
N PHE A 517 5.19 1.86 22.80
CA PHE A 517 5.36 1.46 24.20
C PHE A 517 5.35 2.66 25.16
N GLU A 518 5.74 3.84 24.68
CA GLU A 518 5.66 5.11 25.40
C GLU A 518 4.25 5.44 25.90
N GLY A 519 3.20 4.89 25.28
CA GLY A 519 1.83 4.98 25.77
C GLY A 519 1.67 4.48 27.22
N LEU A 520 2.45 3.48 27.64
CA LEU A 520 2.49 3.00 29.03
C LEU A 520 3.05 4.07 29.99
N TYR A 521 4.13 4.73 29.59
CA TYR A 521 4.74 5.80 30.38
C TYR A 521 3.81 7.03 30.44
N LEU A 522 3.19 7.40 29.32
CA LEU A 522 2.25 8.52 29.23
C LEU A 522 0.97 8.29 30.04
N ALA A 523 0.45 7.06 30.07
CA ALA A 523 -0.67 6.69 30.95
C ALA A 523 -0.33 6.89 32.43
N TYR A 524 0.89 6.53 32.86
CA TYR A 524 1.37 6.82 34.22
C TYR A 524 1.48 8.33 34.50
N LEU A 525 2.08 9.07 33.57
CA LEU A 525 2.25 10.52 33.71
C LEU A 525 0.90 11.25 33.77
N ALA A 526 -0.09 10.81 32.98
CA ALA A 526 -1.44 11.33 33.00
C ALA A 526 -2.17 11.05 34.34
N LEU A 527 -2.03 9.83 34.89
CA LEU A 527 -2.56 9.53 36.24
C LEU A 527 -1.91 10.40 37.31
N ALA A 528 -0.59 10.60 37.26
CA ALA A 528 0.11 11.49 38.19
C ALA A 528 -0.40 12.94 38.09
N GLY A 529 -0.61 13.44 36.86
CA GLY A 529 -1.13 14.78 36.61
C GLY A 529 -2.59 14.99 37.06
N ILE A 530 -3.41 13.94 37.04
CA ILE A 530 -4.75 13.97 37.63
C ILE A 530 -4.66 14.06 39.17
N GLU A 531 -3.75 13.32 39.80
CA GLU A 531 -3.59 13.31 41.25
C GLU A 531 -2.96 14.58 41.83
N ASP A 532 -2.12 15.29 41.07
CA ASP A 532 -1.56 16.60 41.43
C ASP A 532 -2.38 17.79 40.91
N LYS A 533 -3.43 17.51 40.12
CA LYS A 533 -4.39 18.46 39.52
C LYS A 533 -3.82 19.32 38.38
N SER A 534 -2.65 18.98 37.83
CA SER A 534 -2.14 19.60 36.59
C SER A 534 -2.93 19.21 35.33
N LEU A 535 -3.69 18.12 35.38
CA LEU A 535 -4.56 17.63 34.29
C LEU A 535 -5.99 17.35 34.81
N GLN A 536 -7.02 17.62 34.00
CA GLN A 536 -8.39 17.20 34.31
C GLN A 536 -8.76 15.92 33.51
N PRO A 537 -9.38 14.90 34.13
CA PRO A 537 -9.73 13.65 33.44
C PRO A 537 -10.59 13.84 32.18
N THR A 538 -11.42 14.89 32.16
CA THR A 538 -12.34 15.24 31.07
C THR A 538 -11.72 16.10 29.96
N ASP A 539 -10.46 16.55 30.10
CA ASP A 539 -9.80 17.36 29.09
C ASP A 539 -9.70 16.59 27.77
N LYS A 540 -10.04 17.25 26.65
CA LYS A 540 -9.94 16.65 25.31
C LYS A 540 -8.48 16.55 24.88
N VAL A 541 -8.11 15.37 24.39
CA VAL A 541 -6.75 14.99 23.98
C VAL A 541 -6.64 14.93 22.46
N SER A 542 -7.50 14.13 21.82
CA SER A 542 -7.68 14.11 20.37
C SER A 542 -9.11 13.74 20.01
N GLY A 543 -9.66 14.38 18.97
CA GLY A 543 -11.03 14.17 18.52
C GLY A 543 -12.02 14.29 19.68
N ASN A 544 -12.73 13.19 19.96
CA ASN A 544 -13.66 13.09 21.07
C ASN A 544 -13.09 12.44 22.35
N SER A 545 -11.87 11.89 22.33
CA SER A 545 -11.28 11.19 23.47
C SER A 545 -10.77 12.16 24.54
N SER A 546 -11.06 11.86 25.80
CA SER A 546 -10.58 12.56 26.98
C SER A 546 -9.24 12.00 27.48
N ILE A 547 -8.61 12.67 28.45
CA ILE A 547 -7.44 12.13 29.17
C ILE A 547 -7.78 10.76 29.79
N SER A 548 -8.97 10.60 30.37
CA SER A 548 -9.39 9.33 30.97
C SER A 548 -9.49 8.19 29.95
N ASP A 549 -9.98 8.46 28.74
CA ASP A 549 -10.08 7.46 27.67
C ASP A 549 -8.68 7.08 27.17
N CYS A 550 -7.86 8.10 26.92
CA CYS A 550 -6.52 7.93 26.37
C CYS A 550 -5.54 7.20 27.32
N ILE A 551 -5.73 7.25 28.64
CA ILE A 551 -4.95 6.45 29.61
C ILE A 551 -5.06 4.94 29.31
N ALA A 552 -6.24 4.48 28.87
CA ALA A 552 -6.45 3.07 28.52
C ALA A 552 -6.09 2.78 27.05
N GLU A 553 -6.54 3.62 26.11
CA GLU A 553 -6.34 3.43 24.67
C GLU A 553 -4.87 3.46 24.24
N ALA A 554 -4.04 4.29 24.90
CA ALA A 554 -2.60 4.35 24.63
C ALA A 554 -1.86 3.04 24.94
N ILE A 555 -2.42 2.17 25.79
CA ILE A 555 -1.85 0.85 26.14
C ILE A 555 -2.58 -0.28 25.39
N THR A 556 -3.92 -0.26 25.40
CA THR A 556 -4.74 -1.36 24.86
C THR A 556 -4.74 -1.42 23.34
N GLU A 557 -4.71 -0.26 22.69
CA GLU A 557 -4.85 -0.10 21.23
C GLU A 557 -3.61 0.51 20.57
N GLN A 558 -2.65 1.01 21.36
CA GLN A 558 -1.56 1.88 20.90
C GLN A 558 -2.09 3.07 20.07
N ASN A 559 -3.22 3.66 20.50
CA ASN A 559 -3.84 4.76 19.77
C ASN A 559 -2.86 5.95 19.66
N LYS A 560 -2.33 6.17 18.45
CA LYS A 560 -1.31 7.20 18.15
C LYS A 560 -1.79 8.60 18.52
N ASP A 561 -3.07 8.90 18.32
CA ASP A 561 -3.64 10.20 18.61
C ASP A 561 -3.70 10.45 20.12
N CYS A 562 -4.00 9.41 20.90
CA CYS A 562 -3.91 9.45 22.36
C CYS A 562 -2.46 9.55 22.85
N ILE A 563 -1.52 8.81 22.27
CA ILE A 563 -0.08 8.87 22.62
C ILE A 563 0.46 10.29 22.37
N ASN A 564 0.30 10.80 21.15
CA ASN A 564 0.79 12.12 20.77
C ASN A 564 0.07 13.25 21.53
N GLY A 565 -1.26 13.13 21.71
CA GLY A 565 -2.04 14.12 22.44
C GLY A 565 -1.72 14.16 23.94
N LEU A 566 -1.54 13.01 24.61
CA LEU A 566 -1.13 12.98 26.02
C LEU A 566 0.25 13.62 26.20
N LEU A 567 1.22 13.29 25.33
CA LEU A 567 2.55 13.90 25.38
C LEU A 567 2.49 15.42 25.12
N SER A 568 1.64 15.87 24.19
CA SER A 568 1.43 17.30 23.94
C SER A 568 0.75 18.03 25.10
N LYS A 569 -0.09 17.35 25.90
CA LYS A 569 -0.75 17.94 27.08
C LYS A 569 0.17 18.01 28.30
N ILE A 570 0.99 16.98 28.50
CA ILE A 570 1.96 16.90 29.60
C ILE A 570 3.18 17.82 29.33
N GLY A 571 3.61 17.90 28.07
CA GLY A 571 4.82 18.59 27.65
C GLY A 571 6.08 17.71 27.77
N TYR A 572 6.94 17.78 26.77
CA TYR A 572 8.14 16.93 26.64
C TYR A 572 9.08 17.02 27.84
N ASP A 573 9.43 18.24 28.29
CA ASP A 573 10.38 18.43 29.40
C ASP A 573 9.82 17.92 30.73
N ALA A 574 8.54 18.21 31.02
CA ALA A 574 7.88 17.74 32.23
C ALA A 574 7.75 16.21 32.25
N ALA A 575 7.37 15.60 31.12
CA ALA A 575 7.30 14.15 30.96
C ALA A 575 8.68 13.49 31.22
N ASN A 576 9.72 13.95 30.53
CA ASN A 576 11.08 13.41 30.66
C ASN A 576 11.66 13.64 32.07
N ALA A 577 11.46 14.82 32.67
CA ALA A 577 11.90 15.11 34.03
C ALA A 577 11.22 14.19 35.07
N LYS A 578 9.91 13.91 34.90
CA LYS A 578 9.16 13.01 35.79
C LYS A 578 9.59 11.55 35.63
N LEU A 579 9.83 11.06 34.41
CA LEU A 579 10.39 9.71 34.21
C LEU A 579 11.79 9.59 34.82
N LYS A 580 12.64 10.60 34.62
CA LYS A 580 13.98 10.65 35.24
C LYS A 580 13.91 10.66 36.77
N SER A 581 12.92 11.34 37.38
CA SER A 581 12.77 11.38 38.84
C SER A 581 12.36 10.04 39.46
N ILE A 582 11.65 9.18 38.72
CA ILE A 582 11.40 7.79 39.13
C ILE A 582 12.54 6.82 38.74
N GLY A 583 13.61 7.30 38.10
CA GLY A 583 14.82 6.53 37.80
C GLY A 583 14.92 5.95 36.40
N LEU A 584 13.98 6.29 35.50
CA LEU A 584 14.05 5.93 34.07
C LEU A 584 14.96 6.95 33.37
N THR A 585 16.27 6.72 33.43
CA THR A 585 17.29 7.68 32.97
C THR A 585 17.61 7.54 31.49
N ASP A 586 17.28 6.41 30.89
CA ASP A 586 17.73 6.01 29.55
C ASP A 586 16.55 6.07 28.53
N THR A 587 15.36 6.45 29.00
CA THR A 587 14.13 6.69 28.23
C THR A 587 13.97 8.18 27.91
N VAL A 588 13.65 8.47 26.66
CA VAL A 588 13.46 9.84 26.15
C VAL A 588 12.20 9.89 25.30
N LEU A 589 11.23 10.71 25.70
CA LEU A 589 9.97 10.93 24.98
C LEU A 589 10.08 12.14 24.06
N THR A 590 9.81 11.92 22.76
CA THR A 590 9.87 12.92 21.68
C THR A 590 8.75 12.73 20.63
N GLY A 591 7.69 11.98 20.95
CA GLY A 591 6.64 11.60 20.00
C GLY A 591 7.07 10.37 19.19
N GLU A 592 6.89 10.38 17.87
CA GLU A 592 7.26 9.24 17.02
C GLU A 592 8.77 8.88 17.06
N GLY A 593 9.63 9.80 17.51
CA GLY A 593 11.06 9.57 17.74
C GLY A 593 11.44 9.01 19.11
N SER A 594 10.45 8.67 19.97
CA SER A 594 10.69 8.28 21.37
C SER A 594 11.52 7.00 21.47
N LYS A 595 12.35 6.92 22.51
CA LYS A 595 13.26 5.79 22.74
C LYS A 595 13.22 5.32 24.20
N THR A 596 13.49 4.03 24.42
CA THR A 596 13.57 3.43 25.75
C THR A 596 14.60 2.29 25.78
N THR A 597 14.76 1.65 26.94
CA THR A 597 15.70 0.54 27.16
C THR A 597 15.00 -0.59 27.93
N ALA A 598 15.45 -1.83 27.78
CA ALA A 598 14.91 -2.95 28.54
C ALA A 598 15.09 -2.77 30.07
N ARG A 599 16.16 -2.06 30.48
CA ARG A 599 16.41 -1.64 31.86
C ARG A 599 15.30 -0.74 32.41
N ASP A 600 14.95 0.32 31.69
CA ASP A 600 13.92 1.27 32.11
C ASP A 600 12.52 0.65 32.11
N MET A 601 12.21 -0.15 31.08
CA MET A 601 10.96 -0.93 31.01
C MET A 601 10.80 -1.84 32.24
N SER A 602 11.85 -2.60 32.59
CA SER A 602 11.84 -3.49 33.75
C SER A 602 11.74 -2.74 35.08
N LEU A 603 12.45 -1.61 35.21
CA LEU A 603 12.41 -0.75 36.40
C LEU A 603 11.03 -0.11 36.58
N PHE A 604 10.39 0.32 35.50
CA PHE A 604 9.03 0.84 35.52
C PHE A 604 8.03 -0.20 36.03
N ILE A 605 8.06 -1.43 35.49
CA ILE A 605 7.17 -2.50 35.96
C ILE A 605 7.48 -2.94 37.38
N GLN A 606 8.76 -2.97 37.78
CA GLN A 606 9.13 -3.22 39.17
C GLN A 606 8.45 -2.21 40.10
N LYS A 607 8.51 -0.91 39.76
CA LYS A 607 7.87 0.17 40.52
C LYS A 607 6.34 0.17 40.45
N LEU A 608 5.76 -0.18 39.29
CA LEU A 608 4.32 -0.33 39.12
C LEU A 608 3.78 -1.42 40.06
N THR A 609 4.40 -2.60 40.04
CA THR A 609 3.97 -3.77 40.81
C THR A 609 4.28 -3.69 42.30
N SER A 610 5.27 -2.89 42.72
CA SER A 610 5.58 -2.61 44.13
C SER A 610 4.90 -1.37 44.70
N ASN A 611 4.07 -0.67 43.91
CA ASN A 611 3.46 0.62 44.25
C ASN A 611 4.48 1.74 44.60
N GLN A 612 5.62 1.75 43.92
CA GLN A 612 6.74 2.70 44.09
C GLN A 612 6.86 3.74 42.95
N LEU A 613 5.77 3.97 42.20
CA LEU A 613 5.67 5.03 41.18
C LEU A 613 5.30 6.42 41.75
N GLY A 614 5.01 6.51 43.06
CA GLY A 614 4.65 7.77 43.72
C GLY A 614 3.22 8.25 43.46
N LEU A 615 2.32 7.36 43.04
CA LEU A 615 0.88 7.62 42.94
C LEU A 615 0.21 7.44 44.32
N LYS A 616 -0.82 8.24 44.59
CA LYS A 616 -1.66 8.19 45.79
C LYS A 616 -2.64 7.01 45.73
N GLN A 617 -3.14 6.69 44.54
CA GLN A 617 -3.96 5.52 44.25
C GLN A 617 -3.16 4.47 43.48
N ARG A 618 -3.55 3.20 43.61
CA ARG A 618 -2.95 2.12 42.84
C ARG A 618 -3.31 2.29 41.35
N ALA A 619 -2.33 2.09 40.47
CA ALA A 619 -2.47 2.14 39.02
C ALA A 619 -3.26 0.96 38.41
N GLY A 620 -4.43 0.62 38.98
CA GLY A 620 -5.27 -0.49 38.55
C GLY A 620 -5.80 -0.35 37.12
N SER A 621 -5.95 0.89 36.62
CA SER A 621 -6.28 1.18 35.22
C SER A 621 -5.16 0.74 34.27
N ILE A 622 -3.89 1.01 34.60
CA ILE A 622 -2.72 0.55 33.83
C ILE A 622 -2.63 -0.98 33.87
N GLU A 623 -2.77 -1.59 35.05
CA GLU A 623 -2.80 -3.05 35.19
C GLU A 623 -3.93 -3.68 34.35
N SER A 624 -5.13 -3.09 34.35
CA SER A 624 -6.26 -3.54 33.53
C SER A 624 -5.99 -3.38 32.02
N ALA A 625 -5.43 -2.24 31.61
CA ALA A 625 -5.10 -1.97 30.22
C ALA A 625 -4.03 -2.94 29.69
N MET A 626 -3.00 -3.26 30.49
CA MET A 626 -2.00 -4.26 30.14
C MET A 626 -2.56 -5.69 30.05
N ARG A 627 -3.60 -6.02 30.83
CA ARG A 627 -4.31 -7.31 30.73
C ARG A 627 -5.13 -7.40 29.44
N ASN A 628 -5.73 -6.28 29.02
CA ASN A 628 -6.67 -6.18 27.91
C ASN A 628 -6.00 -5.70 26.59
N ASN A 629 -4.67 -5.83 26.48
CA ASN A 629 -3.93 -5.41 25.30
C ASN A 629 -4.36 -6.19 24.04
N LYS A 630 -4.67 -5.48 22.94
CA LYS A 630 -5.07 -6.09 21.65
C LYS A 630 -3.89 -6.74 20.92
N TYR A 631 -2.66 -6.25 21.10
CA TYR A 631 -1.47 -6.82 20.47
C TYR A 631 -0.99 -8.05 21.27
N ARG A 632 -1.30 -9.26 20.76
CA ARG A 632 -1.04 -10.51 21.47
C ARG A 632 -0.16 -11.51 20.71
N ASP A 633 0.52 -11.04 19.66
CA ASP A 633 1.36 -11.87 18.78
C ASP A 633 2.80 -12.07 19.29
N GLY A 634 3.16 -11.48 20.44
CA GLY A 634 4.45 -11.69 21.11
C GLY A 634 4.36 -12.57 22.36
N MET A 635 5.15 -12.24 23.38
CA MET A 635 5.35 -13.02 24.61
C MET A 635 4.05 -13.37 25.32
N ILE A 636 3.07 -12.45 25.33
CA ILE A 636 1.77 -12.66 26.00
C ILE A 636 0.99 -13.89 25.49
N ARG A 637 1.30 -14.40 24.30
CA ARG A 637 0.69 -15.64 23.76
C ARG A 637 1.07 -16.91 24.55
N VAL A 638 2.13 -16.86 25.34
CA VAL A 638 2.74 -18.04 25.99
C VAL A 638 2.23 -18.27 27.43
N GLY A 639 1.39 -17.37 27.97
CA GLY A 639 0.87 -17.52 29.34
C GLY A 639 -0.59 -17.10 29.52
N GLY A 640 -1.37 -17.96 30.18
CA GLY A 640 -2.71 -17.62 30.65
C GLY A 640 -2.66 -16.56 31.76
N GLY A 641 -3.52 -15.54 31.68
CA GLY A 641 -3.66 -14.52 32.72
C GLY A 641 -2.52 -13.50 32.84
N ALA A 642 -1.60 -13.47 31.87
CA ALA A 642 -0.49 -12.52 31.79
C ALA A 642 -0.94 -11.06 31.52
N TYR A 643 -0.05 -10.12 31.83
CA TYR A 643 -0.19 -8.69 31.54
C TYR A 643 0.92 -8.29 30.56
N SER A 644 0.63 -7.52 29.51
CA SER A 644 1.67 -6.96 28.64
C SER A 644 1.42 -5.51 28.20
N ALA A 645 2.53 -4.82 27.95
CA ALA A 645 2.57 -3.63 27.11
C ALA A 645 3.48 -3.94 25.93
N VAL A 646 3.05 -3.56 24.73
CA VAL A 646 3.73 -3.83 23.46
C VAL A 646 4.04 -2.49 22.80
N GLY A 647 5.07 -2.44 21.97
CA GLY A 647 5.30 -1.45 20.92
C GLY A 647 5.74 -2.18 19.65
N VAL A 648 5.21 -1.83 18.48
CA VAL A 648 5.51 -2.52 17.22
C VAL A 648 5.47 -1.57 16.02
N SER A 649 6.42 -1.73 15.10
CA SER A 649 6.46 -1.01 13.83
C SER A 649 7.25 -1.82 12.78
N ASP A 650 7.44 -1.24 11.59
CA ASP A 650 8.37 -1.81 10.60
C ASP A 650 9.85 -1.74 11.02
N SER A 651 10.20 -0.97 12.05
CA SER A 651 11.58 -0.78 12.55
C SER A 651 11.91 -1.53 13.85
N GLY A 652 11.00 -2.36 14.38
CA GLY A 652 11.30 -3.20 15.53
C GLY A 652 10.10 -3.74 16.30
N TYR A 653 10.40 -4.38 17.43
CA TYR A 653 9.41 -4.93 18.37
C TYR A 653 9.86 -4.72 19.82
N VAL A 654 8.94 -4.25 20.65
CA VAL A 654 9.12 -3.96 22.08
C VAL A 654 8.01 -4.66 22.84
N GLU A 655 8.33 -5.40 23.89
CA GLU A 655 7.30 -5.94 24.78
C GLU A 655 7.81 -6.10 26.21
N GLN A 656 6.94 -5.75 27.14
CA GLN A 656 7.12 -5.97 28.56
C GLN A 656 5.98 -6.85 29.05
N ILE A 657 6.31 -8.01 29.62
CA ILE A 657 5.34 -8.97 30.15
C ILE A 657 5.50 -9.17 31.66
N ILE A 658 4.37 -9.42 32.34
CA ILE A 658 4.28 -10.00 33.68
C ILE A 658 3.57 -11.34 33.55
N LEU A 659 4.26 -12.43 33.86
CA LEU A 659 3.70 -13.79 33.86
C LEU A 659 3.35 -14.22 35.29
N ASN A 660 2.08 -14.55 35.50
CA ASN A 660 1.54 -15.02 36.77
C ASN A 660 1.40 -16.55 36.77
N ASN A 661 2.53 -17.25 36.62
CA ASN A 661 2.60 -18.71 36.75
C ASN A 661 2.84 -19.12 38.22
N LYS A 662 3.06 -20.41 38.52
CA LYS A 662 3.45 -20.89 39.88
C LYS A 662 4.62 -20.09 40.47
N THR A 663 5.55 -19.66 39.61
CA THR A 663 6.50 -18.59 39.90
C THR A 663 6.10 -17.38 39.08
N ARG A 664 5.89 -16.24 39.72
CA ARG A 664 5.66 -14.96 39.04
C ARG A 664 6.99 -14.38 38.59
N PHE A 665 7.04 -13.84 37.38
CA PHE A 665 8.23 -13.19 36.83
C PHE A 665 7.89 -12.17 35.75
N THR A 666 8.85 -11.31 35.41
CA THR A 666 8.72 -10.28 34.37
C THR A 666 9.84 -10.40 33.35
N VAL A 667 9.55 -10.03 32.10
CA VAL A 667 10.54 -9.91 31.02
C VAL A 667 10.30 -8.61 30.27
N ALA A 668 11.32 -7.75 30.23
CA ALA A 668 11.45 -6.68 29.24
C ALA A 668 12.21 -7.23 28.03
N TYR A 669 11.70 -6.98 26.83
CA TYR A 669 12.33 -7.30 25.56
C TYR A 669 12.24 -6.09 24.63
N ILE A 670 13.35 -5.70 24.01
CA ILE A 670 13.40 -4.63 23.00
C ILE A 670 14.32 -5.04 21.86
N SER A 671 13.87 -4.88 20.62
CA SER A 671 14.68 -5.18 19.42
C SER A 671 14.33 -4.32 18.22
N ASP A 672 15.32 -4.10 17.34
CA ASP A 672 15.13 -3.54 15.99
C ASP A 672 14.61 -4.59 14.98
N ASN A 673 14.42 -5.83 15.41
CA ASN A 673 13.69 -6.86 14.66
C ASN A 673 12.19 -6.82 14.97
N LYS A 674 11.35 -6.74 13.93
CA LYS A 674 9.90 -6.66 14.04
C LYS A 674 9.15 -7.99 14.20
N ASP A 675 9.80 -9.15 14.15
CA ASP A 675 9.12 -10.45 14.28
C ASP A 675 8.76 -10.76 15.75
N PRO A 676 7.47 -10.68 16.16
CA PRO A 676 7.09 -10.91 17.55
C PRO A 676 7.23 -12.40 17.94
N LYS A 677 7.33 -13.31 16.96
CA LYS A 677 7.63 -14.73 17.21
C LYS A 677 9.04 -14.93 17.75
N GLN A 678 9.95 -13.96 17.55
CA GLN A 678 11.26 -13.99 18.20
C GLN A 678 11.08 -13.89 19.73
N ALA A 679 10.35 -12.87 20.21
CA ALA A 679 10.04 -12.72 21.64
C ALA A 679 9.25 -13.93 22.21
N GLN A 680 8.35 -14.54 21.42
CA GLN A 680 7.67 -15.79 21.82
C GLN A 680 8.63 -16.95 22.11
N LYS A 681 9.67 -17.14 21.29
CA LYS A 681 10.66 -18.21 21.49
C LYS A 681 11.41 -18.00 22.81
N LEU A 682 11.85 -16.77 23.08
CA LEU A 682 12.52 -16.38 24.33
C LEU A 682 11.66 -16.74 25.55
N ILE A 683 10.43 -16.24 25.61
CA ILE A 683 9.58 -16.43 26.81
C ILE A 683 9.17 -17.89 26.99
N SER A 684 9.00 -18.65 25.90
CA SER A 684 8.74 -20.10 25.95
C SER A 684 9.91 -20.86 26.55
N ALA A 685 11.14 -20.52 26.13
CA ALA A 685 12.35 -21.15 26.64
C ALA A 685 12.59 -20.80 28.12
N ILE A 686 12.39 -19.53 28.52
CA ILE A 686 12.42 -19.08 29.92
C ILE A 686 11.39 -19.84 30.77
N ASN A 687 10.13 -19.90 30.35
CA ASN A 687 9.06 -20.54 31.11
C ASN A 687 9.29 -22.05 31.28
N LYS A 688 9.79 -22.73 30.24
CA LYS A 688 10.21 -24.13 30.32
C LYS A 688 11.31 -24.32 31.37
N LEU A 689 12.38 -23.54 31.29
CA LEU A 689 13.53 -23.69 32.19
C LEU A 689 13.19 -23.36 33.67
N ILE A 690 12.31 -22.38 33.90
CA ILE A 690 11.78 -22.07 35.25
C ILE A 690 10.92 -23.23 35.77
N THR A 691 10.09 -23.84 34.93
CA THR A 691 9.28 -25.00 35.31
C THR A 691 10.18 -26.19 35.71
N GLU A 692 11.23 -26.45 34.95
CA GLU A 692 12.23 -27.50 35.26
C GLU A 692 13.03 -27.17 36.54
N LYS A 693 13.40 -25.90 36.76
CA LYS A 693 14.06 -25.40 37.99
C LYS A 693 13.20 -25.62 39.23
N ASN A 694 11.88 -25.42 39.11
CA ASN A 694 10.93 -25.61 40.20
C ASN A 694 10.64 -27.08 40.50
N ASN A 695 10.61 -27.96 39.49
CA ASN A 695 10.38 -29.40 39.69
C ASN A 695 11.58 -30.13 40.32
N LYS A 696 12.71 -29.44 40.52
CA LYS A 696 13.93 -29.95 41.20
C LYS A 696 14.14 -29.35 42.59
N ARG A 697 13.18 -28.56 43.08
CA ARG A 697 13.12 -28.02 44.45
C ARG A 697 12.01 -28.74 45.23
#